data_AF-A0A804JUV2-F1
#
_entry.id   AF-A0A804JUV2-F1
#
_cell.length_a   1.000
_cell.length_b   1.000
_cell.length_c   1.000
_cell.angle_alpha   90.00
_cell.angle_beta   90.00
_cell.angle_gamma   90.00
#
_symmetry.space_group_name_H-M   'P 1'
#
loop_
_entity.id
_entity.type
_entity.pdbx_description
1 polymer ?
#
loop_
_entity_poly.entity_id
_entity_poly.type
_entity_poly.pdbx_seq_one_letter_code
_entity_poly.pdbx_strand_id
1 'polypeptide(L)'
;MAMTVMMNKTRDLLEDLVRESSFNWALTRRTSFHGDDEFDDLSRSPSGRQATSIAALSPIANLVVARCSLILGVSVDDIQHNFDAKASEAIRRPSRYARNLVEYCCFTTLALSTRVAGYLSDKSFHRLTFDMMLAWDSPASSQPPSPQAKEGGERPVGVEAFSRIAPAIPSVADVVNCSNIFNVLTASTGGRLSFAIYDKYLRNLDRAIKKMKTQSESSLLSDLRFHRGEKILDMDGTLTAQPVLEHVGNSAWPGRLTLTDHALYFEALKVVAYNKPKMYDLADDLKQCIKPELTGPWGSRLFDKAVMYKSISLSEPVFMEFPELTGHSRRDYWLAIMREVLYAHRFLRKFQIEGVEKEEMLLKAVLGILRLQALVELVPSQIIRYETLLTFSLCDQLPGGDLILETLAGMIASRRLERTNESDSGSLMHYSTSALGILSNLGVVSQVSNDESLLVGEMIVGEMTTLERAVTESMTNYKKVEQAQATVDVVKVDGLDTNLALMKELLHPGIKLGNFLVTLASWDDPVKSFVFCCACFYIILRGLLGYLLVMVFLLVAIFILLTRFINQGRPIDQVKVMAPPSMNTMEQLLAVQNAISQVEELVQNGNITLLKLRGLLLSVSSQAANTAILTLVLMALTVAILPAKLILFVIFLEIFTRQSPPRRASTERWARRWREWWFSIPAAPVVLERDKVEKM
;
A
#
# COMPACT_ATOMS: atom_id res chain seq x y z
N MET A 1 45.03 -23.77 -6.56
CA MET A 1 44.90 -25.14 -7.11
C MET A 1 44.52 -26.17 -6.05
N ALA A 2 45.20 -26.25 -4.88
CA ALA A 2 44.78 -27.14 -3.79
C ALA A 2 43.43 -26.76 -3.12
N MET A 3 43.14 -25.46 -3.03
CA MET A 3 41.91 -24.92 -2.43
C MET A 3 40.66 -25.17 -3.32
N THR A 4 40.83 -25.13 -4.64
CA THR A 4 39.79 -25.42 -5.64
C THR A 4 39.44 -26.92 -5.66
N VAL A 5 40.43 -27.80 -5.46
CA VAL A 5 40.22 -29.25 -5.35
C VAL A 5 39.54 -29.63 -4.03
N MET A 6 39.83 -28.91 -2.94
CA MET A 6 39.17 -29.12 -1.64
C MET A 6 37.71 -28.64 -1.66
N MET A 7 37.42 -27.53 -2.34
CA MET A 7 36.06 -27.00 -2.54
C MET A 7 35.19 -27.88 -3.44
N ASN A 8 35.74 -28.45 -4.52
CA ASN A 8 34.99 -29.40 -5.34
C ASN A 8 34.70 -30.69 -4.57
N LYS A 9 35.65 -31.16 -3.76
CA LYS A 9 35.47 -32.36 -2.94
C LYS A 9 34.48 -32.15 -1.78
N THR A 10 34.43 -30.96 -1.17
CA THR A 10 33.38 -30.64 -0.19
C THR A 10 32.03 -30.38 -0.85
N ARG A 11 31.99 -29.85 -2.08
CA ARG A 11 30.76 -29.68 -2.87
C ARG A 11 30.16 -31.03 -3.26
N ASP A 12 30.98 -31.99 -3.70
CA ASP A 12 30.55 -33.35 -4.02
C ASP A 12 30.08 -34.10 -2.76
N LEU A 13 30.79 -33.95 -1.62
CA LEU A 13 30.36 -34.53 -0.34
C LEU A 13 29.09 -33.86 0.22
N LEU A 14 28.89 -32.56 -0.04
CA LEU A 14 27.67 -31.82 0.32
C LEU A 14 26.50 -32.23 -0.58
N GLU A 15 26.73 -32.45 -1.88
CA GLU A 15 25.69 -32.96 -2.79
C GLU A 15 25.24 -34.37 -2.39
N ASP A 16 26.16 -35.24 -1.95
CA ASP A 16 25.82 -36.55 -1.40
C ASP A 16 25.10 -36.46 -0.04
N LEU A 17 25.51 -35.55 0.86
CA LEU A 17 24.83 -35.31 2.16
C LEU A 17 23.46 -34.62 2.03
N VAL A 18 23.21 -33.88 0.95
CA VAL A 18 21.93 -33.25 0.62
C VAL A 18 20.98 -34.24 -0.07
N ARG A 19 21.53 -35.23 -0.80
CA ARG A 19 20.77 -36.34 -1.40
C ARG A 19 20.24 -37.33 -0.36
N GLU A 20 21.02 -37.60 0.69
CA GLU A 20 20.59 -38.38 1.84
C GLU A 20 19.92 -37.44 2.85
N SER A 21 18.71 -37.75 3.33
CA SER A 21 17.99 -36.99 4.36
C SER A 21 18.67 -37.07 5.75
N SER A 22 19.94 -36.69 5.83
CA SER A 22 20.90 -37.12 6.86
C SER A 22 21.13 -36.08 7.96
N PHE A 23 20.57 -34.88 7.87
CA PHE A 23 20.70 -33.87 8.95
C PHE A 23 19.96 -34.26 10.24
N ASN A 24 19.17 -35.33 10.22
CA ASN A 24 18.40 -35.81 11.37
C ASN A 24 19.26 -36.00 12.63
N TRP A 25 20.53 -36.41 12.54
CA TRP A 25 21.33 -36.66 13.76
C TRP A 25 21.80 -35.38 14.48
N ALA A 26 22.06 -34.28 13.74
CA ALA A 26 22.51 -32.99 14.31
C ALA A 26 21.34 -32.18 14.91
N LEU A 27 20.13 -32.55 14.52
CA LEU A 27 18.89 -31.80 14.74
C LEU A 27 17.88 -32.54 15.63
N THR A 28 18.06 -33.85 15.84
CA THR A 28 17.17 -34.68 16.67
C THR A 28 17.80 -34.93 18.03
N ARG A 29 17.64 -33.99 18.98
CA ARG A 29 17.63 -34.35 20.41
C ARG A 29 16.96 -33.30 21.33
N ARG A 30 15.77 -33.68 21.81
CA ARG A 30 15.00 -33.19 22.98
C ARG A 30 14.34 -31.80 22.91
N THR A 31 13.16 -31.76 23.55
CA THR A 31 12.10 -30.74 23.46
C THR A 31 12.08 -29.78 24.66
N SER A 32 13.20 -29.59 25.35
CA SER A 32 13.25 -28.77 26.57
C SER A 32 14.60 -28.10 26.75
N PHE A 33 14.57 -26.82 27.09
CA PHE A 33 15.73 -25.96 27.31
C PHE A 33 16.49 -26.38 28.59
N HIS A 34 17.59 -27.13 28.44
CA HIS A 34 18.68 -27.27 29.42
C HIS A 34 19.99 -27.00 28.67
N GLY A 35 20.34 -25.72 28.58
CA GLY A 35 21.43 -25.24 27.72
C GLY A 35 22.81 -25.80 28.05
N ASP A 36 23.04 -26.22 29.29
CA ASP A 36 24.33 -26.76 29.73
C ASP A 36 24.47 -28.25 29.36
N ASP A 37 23.42 -29.06 29.56
CA ASP A 37 23.43 -30.49 29.23
C ASP A 37 23.48 -30.75 27.71
N GLU A 38 22.80 -29.92 26.90
CA GLU A 38 22.75 -30.10 25.46
C GLU A 38 24.05 -29.69 24.76
N PHE A 39 24.69 -28.61 25.22
CA PHE A 39 26.00 -28.20 24.73
C PHE A 39 27.08 -29.22 25.12
N ASP A 40 27.02 -29.76 26.35
CA ASP A 40 27.91 -30.83 26.79
C ASP A 40 27.71 -32.12 26.00
N ASP A 41 26.49 -32.49 25.61
CA ASP A 41 26.21 -33.64 24.74
C ASP A 41 26.70 -33.41 23.29
N LEU A 42 26.54 -32.20 22.74
CA LEU A 42 27.03 -31.82 21.42
C LEU A 42 28.56 -31.83 21.36
N SER A 43 29.23 -31.37 22.43
CA SER A 43 30.69 -31.39 22.56
C SER A 43 31.29 -32.81 22.66
N ARG A 44 30.45 -33.83 22.96
CA ARG A 44 30.82 -35.26 23.08
C ARG A 44 30.53 -36.09 21.82
N SER A 45 30.16 -35.47 20.69
CA SER A 45 29.83 -36.19 19.45
C SER A 45 30.98 -37.08 18.92
N PRO A 46 30.66 -38.24 18.28
CA PRO A 46 31.64 -39.27 17.88
C PRO A 46 32.53 -38.87 16.68
N SER A 47 32.37 -37.66 16.14
CA SER A 47 33.14 -37.12 15.00
C SER A 47 34.51 -36.56 15.38
N GLY A 48 34.90 -36.60 16.66
CA GLY A 48 36.25 -36.22 17.12
C GLY A 48 36.55 -34.71 17.07
N ARG A 49 35.55 -33.87 16.81
CA ARG A 49 35.68 -32.39 16.82
C ARG A 49 34.99 -31.82 18.05
N GLN A 50 35.78 -31.38 19.03
CA GLN A 50 35.31 -30.74 20.26
C GLN A 50 34.66 -29.39 19.92
N ALA A 51 33.43 -29.13 20.39
CA ALA A 51 32.80 -27.82 20.24
C ALA A 51 33.45 -26.81 21.19
N THR A 52 34.26 -25.89 20.67
CA THR A 52 34.84 -24.79 21.43
C THR A 52 33.78 -23.73 21.75
N SER A 53 33.67 -23.35 23.03
CA SER A 53 32.79 -22.27 23.49
C SER A 53 33.50 -20.93 23.40
N ILE A 54 32.84 -19.91 22.84
CA ILE A 54 33.36 -18.55 22.72
C ILE A 54 32.89 -17.75 23.94
N ALA A 55 33.82 -17.32 24.79
CA ALA A 55 33.51 -16.63 26.06
C ALA A 55 32.71 -15.32 25.90
N ALA A 56 32.81 -14.67 24.74
CA ALA A 56 32.06 -13.44 24.44
C ALA A 56 30.57 -13.69 24.12
N LEU A 57 30.19 -14.94 23.80
CA LEU A 57 28.83 -15.31 23.42
C LEU A 57 28.02 -15.79 24.63
N SER A 58 26.71 -15.57 24.58
CA SER A 58 25.77 -16.14 25.55
C SER A 58 25.66 -17.68 25.38
N PRO A 59 25.14 -18.42 26.39
CA PRO A 59 24.99 -19.88 26.29
C PRO A 59 24.17 -20.32 25.07
N ILE A 60 23.07 -19.61 24.78
CA ILE A 60 22.22 -19.89 23.62
C ILE A 60 22.93 -19.55 22.31
N ALA A 61 23.74 -18.48 22.26
CA ALA A 61 24.51 -18.13 21.09
C ALA A 61 25.61 -19.17 20.80
N ASN A 62 26.32 -19.65 21.83
CA ASN A 62 27.28 -20.75 21.68
C ASN A 62 26.62 -22.04 21.18
N LEU A 63 25.43 -22.39 21.70
CA LEU A 63 24.66 -23.54 21.22
C LEU A 63 24.28 -23.39 19.74
N VAL A 64 23.78 -22.23 19.33
CA VAL A 64 23.42 -21.97 17.92
C VAL A 64 24.66 -22.04 17.03
N VAL A 65 25.77 -21.42 17.42
CA VAL A 65 27.03 -21.48 16.64
C VAL A 65 27.55 -22.91 16.53
N ALA A 66 27.45 -23.72 17.59
CA ALA A 66 27.81 -25.14 17.54
C ALA A 66 26.89 -25.94 16.61
N ARG A 67 25.58 -25.68 16.60
CA ARG A 67 24.65 -26.32 15.64
C ARG A 67 24.95 -25.89 14.20
N CYS A 68 25.24 -24.60 13.97
CA CYS A 68 25.66 -24.09 12.67
C CYS A 68 26.95 -24.75 12.20
N SER A 69 27.93 -24.94 13.09
CA SER A 69 29.21 -25.59 12.76
C SER A 69 29.02 -27.04 12.29
N LEU A 70 28.12 -27.79 12.93
CA LEU A 70 27.75 -29.13 12.50
C LEU A 70 27.07 -29.15 11.13
N ILE A 71 26.14 -28.23 10.87
CA ILE A 71 25.41 -28.17 9.58
C ILE A 71 26.34 -27.73 8.45
N LEU A 72 27.25 -26.78 8.70
CA LEU A 72 28.22 -26.30 7.73
C LEU A 72 29.38 -27.27 7.51
N GLY A 73 29.62 -28.22 8.43
CA GLY A 73 30.76 -29.14 8.39
C GLY A 73 32.11 -28.50 8.72
N VAL A 74 32.10 -27.30 9.30
CA VAL A 74 33.27 -26.44 9.59
C VAL A 74 33.43 -26.30 11.11
N SER A 75 34.65 -26.15 11.63
CA SER A 75 34.83 -25.95 13.09
C SER A 75 34.35 -24.56 13.54
N VAL A 76 34.05 -24.40 14.85
CA VAL A 76 33.65 -23.10 15.41
C VAL A 76 34.76 -22.06 15.23
N ASP A 77 36.01 -22.47 15.44
CA ASP A 77 37.18 -21.60 15.28
C ASP A 77 37.37 -21.16 13.82
N ASP A 78 37.15 -22.08 12.86
CA ASP A 78 37.21 -21.76 11.43
C ASP A 78 36.09 -20.80 11.02
N ILE A 79 34.88 -20.94 11.59
CA ILE A 79 33.76 -20.01 11.35
C ILE A 79 34.13 -18.61 11.85
N GLN A 80 34.68 -18.50 13.05
CA GLN A 80 35.13 -17.24 13.62
C GLN A 80 36.26 -16.63 12.78
N HIS A 81 37.27 -17.41 12.40
CA HIS A 81 38.36 -16.97 11.54
C HIS A 81 37.84 -16.48 10.18
N ASN A 82 36.92 -17.21 9.55
CA ASN A 82 36.31 -16.81 8.29
C ASN A 82 35.52 -15.49 8.41
N PHE A 83 34.80 -15.29 9.50
CA PHE A 83 34.12 -14.04 9.79
C PHE A 83 35.12 -12.89 9.97
N ASP A 84 36.15 -13.07 10.80
CA ASP A 84 37.15 -12.04 11.08
C ASP A 84 37.98 -11.64 9.86
N ALA A 85 38.23 -12.58 8.94
CA ALA A 85 38.93 -12.34 7.69
C ALA A 85 38.11 -11.54 6.67
N LYS A 86 36.77 -11.62 6.74
CA LYS A 86 35.85 -11.01 5.76
C LYS A 86 35.17 -9.75 6.27
N ALA A 87 35.03 -9.62 7.59
CA ALA A 87 34.32 -8.51 8.21
C ALA A 87 35.14 -7.22 8.19
N SER A 88 34.49 -6.13 7.77
CA SER A 88 35.06 -4.79 7.87
C SER A 88 35.24 -4.38 9.34
N GLU A 89 36.13 -3.42 9.61
CA GLU A 89 36.37 -2.91 10.98
C GLU A 89 35.09 -2.35 11.63
N ALA A 90 34.16 -1.82 10.83
CA ALA A 90 32.88 -1.30 11.31
C ALA A 90 31.95 -2.42 11.86
N ILE A 91 32.03 -3.62 11.28
CA ILE A 91 31.26 -4.81 11.66
C ILE A 91 31.93 -5.53 12.86
N ARG A 92 33.26 -5.43 13.00
CA ARG A 92 34.03 -6.07 14.08
C ARG A 92 34.03 -5.30 15.41
N ARG A 93 33.24 -4.21 15.55
CA ARG A 93 33.19 -3.42 16.79
C ARG A 93 32.84 -4.32 18.01
N PRO A 94 33.56 -4.21 19.14
CA PRO A 94 33.36 -5.10 20.30
C PRO A 94 31.91 -5.15 20.82
N SER A 95 31.18 -4.04 20.75
CA SER A 95 29.78 -3.95 21.19
C SER A 95 28.77 -4.68 20.30
N ARG A 96 29.13 -4.97 19.04
CA ARG A 96 28.27 -5.65 18.06
C ARG A 96 28.83 -6.97 17.55
N TYR A 97 30.08 -7.28 17.89
CA TYR A 97 30.81 -8.47 17.43
C TYR A 97 30.01 -9.76 17.65
N ALA A 98 29.55 -10.01 18.88
CA ALA A 98 28.77 -11.20 19.22
C ALA A 98 27.51 -11.33 18.34
N ARG A 99 26.78 -10.22 18.15
CA ARG A 99 25.57 -10.20 17.31
C ARG A 99 25.88 -10.48 15.85
N ASN A 100 26.90 -9.82 15.31
CA ASN A 100 27.29 -9.93 13.91
C ASN A 100 27.87 -11.32 13.58
N LEU A 101 28.61 -11.92 14.50
CA LEU A 101 29.11 -13.29 14.37
C LEU A 101 27.94 -14.29 14.37
N VAL A 102 27.01 -14.18 15.32
CA VAL A 102 25.80 -15.03 15.34
C VAL A 102 25.02 -14.86 14.04
N GLU A 103 24.83 -13.62 13.59
CA GLU A 103 24.13 -13.33 12.34
C GLU A 103 24.81 -13.94 11.11
N TYR A 104 26.15 -13.85 11.01
CA TYR A 104 26.93 -14.53 9.98
C TYR A 104 26.70 -16.04 9.99
N CYS A 105 26.75 -16.67 11.18
CA CYS A 105 26.48 -18.10 11.35
C CYS A 105 25.04 -18.46 10.94
N CYS A 106 24.05 -17.63 11.28
CA CYS A 106 22.66 -17.83 10.89
C CYS A 106 22.51 -17.78 9.37
N PHE A 107 22.96 -16.71 8.71
CA PHE A 107 22.75 -16.54 7.27
C PHE A 107 23.47 -17.59 6.42
N THR A 108 24.72 -17.93 6.78
CA THR A 108 25.46 -19.04 6.13
C THR A 108 24.71 -20.36 6.23
N THR A 109 24.24 -20.70 7.43
CA THR A 109 23.55 -21.96 7.70
C THR A 109 22.20 -22.00 7.00
N LEU A 110 21.40 -20.93 7.08
CA LEU A 110 20.08 -20.85 6.43
C LEU A 110 20.17 -20.95 4.90
N ALA A 111 21.21 -20.37 4.29
CA ALA A 111 21.45 -20.48 2.85
C ALA A 111 21.70 -21.92 2.38
N LEU A 112 22.18 -22.82 3.27
CA LEU A 112 22.31 -24.25 2.99
C LEU A 112 21.07 -25.03 3.40
N SER A 113 20.52 -24.81 4.60
CA SER A 113 19.39 -25.56 5.13
C SER A 113 18.13 -25.42 4.26
N THR A 114 17.94 -24.28 3.61
CA THR A 114 16.83 -24.03 2.67
C THR A 114 17.00 -24.74 1.31
N ARG A 115 18.17 -25.35 1.05
CA ARG A 115 18.41 -26.21 -0.12
C ARG A 115 17.87 -27.62 0.05
N VAL A 116 17.67 -28.05 1.30
CA VAL A 116 17.17 -29.39 1.61
C VAL A 116 15.69 -29.48 1.27
N ALA A 117 15.30 -30.51 0.53
CA ALA A 117 13.92 -30.71 0.15
C ALA A 117 13.02 -30.93 1.38
N GLY A 118 11.88 -30.24 1.42
CA GLY A 118 10.90 -30.40 2.51
C GLY A 118 11.30 -29.83 3.87
N TYR A 119 12.29 -28.92 3.93
CA TYR A 119 12.78 -28.33 5.19
C TYR A 119 11.70 -27.70 6.08
N LEU A 120 10.60 -27.17 5.49
CA LEU A 120 9.46 -26.59 6.23
C LEU A 120 8.59 -27.63 6.94
N SER A 121 8.77 -28.92 6.66
CA SER A 121 8.10 -30.00 7.39
C SER A 121 8.92 -30.50 8.58
N ASP A 122 10.19 -30.09 8.66
CA ASP A 122 11.13 -30.51 9.67
C ASP A 122 11.00 -29.67 10.95
N LYS A 123 10.53 -30.29 12.03
CA LYS A 123 10.38 -29.64 13.34
C LYS A 123 11.71 -29.14 13.89
N SER A 124 12.81 -29.80 13.55
CA SER A 124 14.12 -29.41 14.02
C SER A 124 14.61 -28.14 13.33
N PHE A 125 14.27 -27.95 12.05
CA PHE A 125 14.48 -26.70 11.33
C PHE A 125 13.68 -25.57 12.00
N HIS A 126 12.42 -25.80 12.38
CA HIS A 126 11.61 -24.81 13.10
C HIS A 126 12.28 -24.40 14.41
N ARG A 127 12.85 -25.38 15.13
CA ARG A 127 13.53 -25.12 16.40
C ARG A 127 14.83 -24.36 16.18
N LEU A 128 15.62 -24.76 15.19
CA LEU A 128 16.87 -24.10 14.83
C LEU A 128 16.64 -22.62 14.51
N THR A 129 15.67 -22.30 13.64
CA THR A 129 15.39 -20.91 13.24
C THR A 129 14.86 -20.07 14.41
N PHE A 130 14.07 -20.67 15.31
CA PHE A 130 13.61 -20.00 16.52
C PHE A 130 14.77 -19.73 17.51
N ASP A 131 15.64 -20.72 17.74
CA ASP A 131 16.81 -20.56 18.61
C ASP A 131 17.81 -19.55 18.01
N MET A 132 17.96 -19.49 16.69
CA MET A 132 18.73 -18.44 15.99
C MET A 132 18.19 -17.05 16.29
N MET A 133 16.86 -16.86 16.29
CA MET A 133 16.24 -15.57 16.66
C MET A 133 16.51 -15.22 18.13
N LEU A 134 16.40 -16.19 19.05
CA LEU A 134 16.70 -15.95 20.47
C LEU A 134 18.18 -15.63 20.70
N ALA A 135 19.09 -16.33 20.03
CA ALA A 135 20.53 -16.06 20.07
C ALA A 135 20.85 -14.67 19.53
N TRP A 136 20.17 -14.22 18.46
CA TRP A 136 20.37 -12.88 17.92
C TRP A 136 19.84 -11.76 18.84
N ASP A 137 18.75 -12.02 19.57
CA ASP A 137 18.17 -11.07 20.53
C ASP A 137 19.08 -10.88 21.77
N SER A 138 19.72 -11.96 22.24
CA SER A 138 20.66 -11.96 23.38
C SER A 138 22.01 -12.63 23.06
N PRO A 139 22.86 -12.04 22.20
CA PRO A 139 24.05 -12.71 21.67
C PRO A 139 25.26 -12.69 22.60
N ALA A 140 25.40 -11.68 23.47
CA ALA A 140 26.59 -11.49 24.30
C ALA A 140 26.39 -11.97 25.74
N SER A 141 27.43 -12.54 26.36
CA SER A 141 27.42 -12.99 27.76
C SER A 141 27.26 -11.84 28.78
N SER A 142 27.58 -10.61 28.37
CA SER A 142 27.51 -9.40 29.21
C SER A 142 26.15 -8.69 29.22
N GLN A 143 25.15 -9.15 28.45
CA GLN A 143 23.82 -8.53 28.46
C GLN A 143 23.03 -8.97 29.70
N PRO A 144 22.36 -8.03 30.41
CA PRO A 144 21.52 -8.38 31.55
C PRO A 144 20.39 -9.31 31.09
N PRO A 145 20.04 -10.35 31.87
CA PRO A 145 18.91 -11.19 31.54
C PRO A 145 17.65 -10.32 31.40
N SER A 146 16.93 -10.49 30.29
CA SER A 146 15.64 -9.86 30.06
C SER A 146 14.75 -10.01 31.31
N PRO A 147 14.11 -8.93 31.82
CA PRO A 147 13.43 -8.90 33.11
C PRO A 147 12.15 -9.78 33.20
N GLN A 148 11.87 -10.64 32.22
CA GLN A 148 10.63 -11.41 32.12
C GLN A 148 10.83 -12.91 31.88
N ALA A 149 12.03 -13.45 32.13
CA ALA A 149 12.18 -14.90 32.24
C ALA A 149 11.47 -15.39 33.52
N LYS A 150 10.20 -15.79 33.42
CA LYS A 150 9.60 -16.64 34.45
C LYS A 150 10.45 -17.91 34.56
N GLU A 151 10.88 -18.26 35.77
CA GLU A 151 11.58 -19.52 36.04
C GLU A 151 10.83 -20.68 35.37
N GLY A 152 11.49 -21.35 34.42
CA GLY A 152 10.98 -22.54 33.73
C GLY A 152 10.19 -22.32 32.42
N GLY A 153 9.96 -21.09 31.94
CA GLY A 153 9.28 -20.82 30.66
C GLY A 153 10.22 -20.54 29.49
N GLU A 154 9.87 -20.99 28.27
CA GLU A 154 10.61 -20.62 27.05
C GLU A 154 10.55 -19.10 26.81
N ARG A 155 11.73 -18.49 26.57
CA ARG A 155 11.81 -17.05 26.28
C ARG A 155 11.16 -16.73 24.93
N PRO A 156 10.33 -15.68 24.83
CA PRO A 156 9.74 -15.30 23.56
C PRO A 156 10.65 -14.36 22.75
N VAL A 157 10.56 -14.46 21.43
CA VAL A 157 11.33 -13.67 20.46
C VAL A 157 10.73 -12.27 20.29
N GLY A 158 11.59 -11.24 20.25
CA GLY A 158 11.21 -9.86 19.93
C GLY A 158 11.09 -9.58 18.43
N VAL A 159 10.47 -8.44 18.09
CA VAL A 159 10.23 -8.03 16.69
C VAL A 159 11.54 -7.85 15.91
N GLU A 160 12.59 -7.31 16.53
CA GLU A 160 13.86 -7.02 15.85
C GLU A 160 14.57 -8.31 15.39
N ALA A 161 14.62 -9.31 16.27
CA ALA A 161 15.21 -10.61 15.96
C ALA A 161 14.44 -11.35 14.87
N PHE A 162 13.10 -11.34 14.94
CA PHE A 162 12.27 -11.91 13.89
C PHE A 162 12.47 -11.16 12.56
N SER A 163 12.46 -9.82 12.57
CA SER A 163 12.65 -9.00 11.38
C SER A 163 14.00 -9.16 10.73
N ARG A 164 15.01 -9.63 11.47
CA ARG A 164 16.35 -9.85 10.94
C ARG A 164 16.58 -11.25 10.40
N ILE A 165 16.18 -12.28 11.15
CA ILE A 165 16.47 -13.67 10.81
C ILE A 165 15.41 -14.27 9.87
N ALA A 166 14.12 -13.94 10.05
CA ALA A 166 13.06 -14.58 9.28
C ALA A 166 13.11 -14.26 7.76
N PRO A 167 13.43 -13.03 7.31
CA PRO A 167 13.53 -12.72 5.88
C PRO A 167 14.69 -13.40 5.14
N ALA A 168 15.68 -13.96 5.87
CA ALA A 168 16.70 -14.80 5.26
C ALA A 168 16.13 -16.12 4.69
N ILE A 169 14.89 -16.44 5.07
CA ILE A 169 14.11 -17.55 4.53
C ILE A 169 12.89 -16.95 3.79
N PRO A 170 12.99 -16.65 2.48
CA PRO A 170 11.92 -16.04 1.69
C PRO A 170 10.54 -16.71 1.77
N SER A 171 10.49 -18.01 2.08
CA SER A 171 9.21 -18.70 2.32
C SER A 171 8.52 -18.26 3.61
N VAL A 172 9.30 -17.92 4.65
CA VAL A 172 8.81 -17.62 6.00
C VAL A 172 8.39 -16.16 6.14
N ALA A 173 9.21 -15.23 5.66
CA ALA A 173 8.93 -13.80 5.71
C ALA A 173 9.59 -13.06 4.55
N ASP A 174 9.06 -11.89 4.23
CA ASP A 174 9.67 -10.96 3.27
C ASP A 174 10.05 -9.68 4.00
N VAL A 175 11.15 -9.05 3.60
CA VAL A 175 11.65 -7.81 4.22
C VAL A 175 10.57 -6.74 4.29
N VAL A 176 9.74 -6.63 3.25
CA VAL A 176 8.71 -5.59 3.12
C VAL A 176 7.55 -5.79 4.11
N ASN A 177 7.11 -7.03 4.34
CA ASN A 177 5.94 -7.34 5.16
C ASN A 177 6.27 -7.99 6.52
N CYS A 178 7.55 -8.17 6.86
CA CYS A 178 7.98 -8.95 8.02
C CYS A 178 7.41 -8.41 9.35
N SER A 179 7.35 -7.08 9.50
CA SER A 179 6.79 -6.45 10.69
C SER A 179 5.29 -6.71 10.82
N ASN A 180 4.56 -6.73 9.70
CA ASN A 180 3.11 -7.03 9.68
C ASN A 180 2.86 -8.50 10.01
N ILE A 181 3.66 -9.43 9.47
CA ILE A 181 3.59 -10.86 9.83
C ILE A 181 3.81 -11.03 11.34
N PHE A 182 4.83 -10.40 11.91
CA PHE A 182 5.10 -10.47 13.35
C PHE A 182 3.94 -9.95 14.19
N ASN A 183 3.33 -8.83 13.79
CA ASN A 183 2.18 -8.25 14.49
C ASN A 183 0.98 -9.21 14.51
N VAL A 184 0.73 -9.93 13.41
CA VAL A 184 -0.34 -10.95 13.35
C VAL A 184 0.00 -12.14 14.24
N LEU A 185 1.23 -12.66 14.17
CA LEU A 185 1.67 -13.79 15.00
C LEU A 185 1.64 -13.47 16.51
N THR A 186 1.83 -12.21 16.89
CA THR A 186 1.97 -11.79 18.30
C THR A 186 0.80 -11.00 18.87
N ALA A 187 -0.30 -10.92 18.12
CA ALA A 187 -1.47 -10.15 18.52
C ALA A 187 -2.10 -10.62 19.84
N SER A 188 -2.06 -11.93 20.11
CA SER A 188 -2.57 -12.52 21.35
C SER A 188 -1.55 -12.53 22.49
N THR A 189 -0.27 -12.27 22.19
CA THR A 189 0.86 -12.42 23.14
C THR A 189 1.55 -11.11 23.48
N GLY A 190 0.97 -9.96 23.10
CA GLY A 190 1.48 -8.64 23.46
C GLY A 190 2.83 -8.29 22.80
N GLY A 191 3.03 -8.69 21.55
CA GLY A 191 4.24 -8.32 20.78
C GLY A 191 5.45 -9.24 21.03
N ARG A 192 5.22 -10.47 21.50
CA ARG A 192 6.26 -11.46 21.83
C ARG A 192 5.95 -12.80 21.19
N LEU A 193 6.85 -13.33 20.37
CA LEU A 193 6.61 -14.56 19.61
C LEU A 193 7.07 -15.80 20.40
N SER A 194 6.15 -16.74 20.66
CA SER A 194 6.48 -18.02 21.28
C SER A 194 6.78 -19.09 20.23
N PHE A 195 7.55 -20.11 20.61
CA PHE A 195 7.89 -21.22 19.71
C PHE A 195 6.65 -21.96 19.22
N ALA A 196 5.66 -22.17 20.09
CA ALA A 196 4.43 -22.87 19.74
C ALA A 196 3.64 -22.18 18.62
N ILE A 197 3.56 -20.84 18.63
CA ILE A 197 2.92 -20.07 17.57
C ILE A 197 3.75 -20.14 16.29
N TYR A 198 5.07 -20.01 16.41
CA TYR A 198 5.99 -20.07 15.27
C TYR A 198 6.00 -21.44 14.58
N ASP A 199 6.08 -22.55 15.32
CA ASP A 199 5.99 -23.92 14.81
C ASP A 199 4.64 -24.17 14.12
N LYS A 200 3.53 -23.68 14.71
CA LYS A 200 2.20 -23.80 14.10
C LYS A 200 2.10 -22.99 12.79
N TYR A 201 2.67 -21.78 12.74
CA TYR A 201 2.75 -20.98 11.53
C TYR A 201 3.52 -21.71 10.42
N LEU A 202 4.71 -22.26 10.70
CA LEU A 202 5.50 -22.96 9.70
C LEU A 202 4.83 -24.25 9.21
N ARG A 203 4.15 -25.01 10.10
CA ARG A 203 3.34 -26.18 9.69
C ARG A 203 2.19 -25.80 8.77
N ASN A 204 1.48 -24.70 9.06
CA ASN A 204 0.41 -24.20 8.21
C ASN A 204 0.95 -23.74 6.84
N LEU A 205 2.14 -23.11 6.83
CA LEU A 205 2.83 -22.71 5.60
C LEU A 205 3.22 -23.92 4.73
N ASP A 206 3.81 -24.96 5.31
CA ASP A 206 4.10 -26.22 4.61
C ASP A 206 2.83 -26.85 4.02
N ARG A 207 1.72 -26.83 4.78
CA ARG A 207 0.41 -27.30 4.29
C ARG A 207 -0.08 -26.47 3.11
N ALA A 208 -0.01 -25.14 3.18
CA ALA A 208 -0.43 -24.25 2.10
C ALA A 208 0.39 -24.50 0.82
N ILE A 209 1.71 -24.67 0.95
CA ILE A 209 2.60 -25.00 -0.17
C ILE A 209 2.22 -26.35 -0.81
N LYS A 210 2.00 -27.39 0.01
CA LYS A 210 1.56 -28.72 -0.47
C LYS A 210 0.18 -28.68 -1.13
N LYS A 211 -0.75 -27.89 -0.58
CA LYS A 211 -2.08 -27.65 -1.16
C LYS A 211 -1.93 -27.02 -2.56
N MET A 212 -1.16 -25.94 -2.68
CA MET A 212 -0.93 -25.27 -3.96
C MET A 212 -0.29 -26.20 -5.01
N LYS A 213 0.69 -27.00 -4.59
CA LYS A 213 1.36 -27.99 -5.45
C LYS A 213 0.37 -29.03 -6.00
N THR A 214 -0.36 -29.70 -5.11
CA THR A 214 -1.32 -30.74 -5.51
C THR A 214 -2.44 -30.19 -6.39
N GLN A 215 -2.89 -28.96 -6.14
CA GLN A 215 -3.86 -28.26 -6.99
C GLN A 215 -3.27 -27.93 -8.36
N SER A 216 -2.02 -27.46 -8.41
CA SER A 216 -1.36 -27.08 -9.66
C SER A 216 -1.06 -28.27 -10.57
N GLU A 217 -0.77 -29.44 -9.98
CA GLU A 217 -0.56 -30.74 -10.68
C GLU A 217 -1.87 -31.40 -11.14
N SER A 218 -3.02 -30.96 -10.61
CA SER A 218 -4.31 -31.51 -11.02
C SER A 218 -4.62 -31.19 -12.49
N SER A 219 -5.34 -32.09 -13.18
CA SER A 219 -5.72 -31.91 -14.59
C SER A 219 -6.75 -30.79 -14.81
N LEU A 220 -7.26 -30.17 -13.75
CA LEU A 220 -8.21 -29.08 -13.81
C LEU A 220 -7.57 -27.86 -14.48
N LEU A 221 -8.17 -27.40 -15.58
CA LEU A 221 -7.69 -26.29 -16.41
C LEU A 221 -6.31 -26.53 -17.07
N SER A 222 -5.82 -27.77 -17.09
CA SER A 222 -4.49 -28.11 -17.62
C SER A 222 -4.31 -27.65 -19.07
N ASP A 223 -5.27 -27.92 -19.96
CA ASP A 223 -5.21 -27.51 -21.38
C ASP A 223 -5.08 -25.99 -21.57
N LEU A 224 -5.75 -25.19 -20.74
CA LEU A 224 -5.75 -23.73 -20.83
C LEU A 224 -4.49 -23.12 -20.21
N ARG A 225 -4.01 -23.71 -19.12
CA ARG A 225 -2.81 -23.26 -18.39
C ARG A 225 -1.51 -23.71 -19.04
N PHE A 226 -1.53 -24.80 -19.82
CA PHE A 226 -0.34 -25.42 -20.40
C PHE A 226 0.53 -24.44 -21.18
N HIS A 227 -0.08 -23.52 -21.93
CA HIS A 227 0.64 -22.54 -22.74
C HIS A 227 1.40 -21.48 -21.91
N ARG A 228 0.92 -21.17 -20.70
CA ARG A 228 1.48 -20.12 -19.82
C ARG A 228 2.19 -20.68 -18.58
N GLY A 229 2.10 -21.98 -18.30
CA GLY A 229 2.71 -22.60 -17.12
C GLY A 229 2.16 -22.07 -15.79
N GLU A 230 0.91 -21.59 -15.79
CA GLU A 230 0.31 -20.90 -14.65
C GLU A 230 0.17 -21.84 -13.45
N LYS A 231 0.29 -21.34 -12.22
CA LYS A 231 0.13 -22.11 -10.97
C LYS A 231 -1.19 -21.73 -10.28
N ILE A 232 -1.93 -22.71 -9.77
CA ILE A 232 -3.17 -22.44 -9.01
C ILE A 232 -2.80 -22.03 -7.59
N LEU A 233 -3.24 -20.84 -7.18
CA LEU A 233 -2.93 -20.25 -5.87
C LEU A 233 -4.04 -20.53 -4.85
N ASP A 234 -5.29 -20.39 -5.26
CA ASP A 234 -6.44 -20.76 -4.43
C ASP A 234 -7.69 -21.05 -5.26
N MET A 235 -8.62 -21.78 -4.65
CA MET A 235 -9.92 -22.14 -5.22
C MET A 235 -11.03 -21.99 -4.20
N ASP A 236 -12.16 -21.45 -4.62
CA ASP A 236 -13.35 -21.29 -3.81
C ASP A 236 -14.62 -21.61 -4.61
N GLY A 237 -15.72 -21.96 -3.94
CA GLY A 237 -16.93 -22.46 -4.59
C GLY A 237 -16.82 -23.91 -5.11
N THR A 238 -15.97 -24.73 -4.47
CA THR A 238 -15.92 -26.19 -4.68
C THR A 238 -17.12 -26.88 -4.01
N LEU A 239 -17.35 -28.17 -4.28
CA LEU A 239 -18.49 -28.92 -3.74
C LEU A 239 -18.62 -28.88 -2.20
N THR A 240 -17.52 -28.63 -1.50
CA THR A 240 -17.45 -28.56 -0.03
C THR A 240 -17.54 -27.13 0.52
N ALA A 241 -17.46 -26.11 -0.33
CA ALA A 241 -17.48 -24.69 0.04
C ALA A 241 -18.73 -24.00 -0.52
N GLN A 242 -19.11 -22.86 0.05
CA GLN A 242 -20.21 -22.07 -0.50
C GLN A 242 -19.84 -21.56 -1.90
N PRO A 243 -20.76 -21.58 -2.89
CA PRO A 243 -20.46 -21.12 -4.24
C PRO A 243 -20.15 -19.62 -4.27
N VAL A 244 -19.31 -19.22 -5.22
CA VAL A 244 -19.10 -17.80 -5.58
C VAL A 244 -20.15 -17.45 -6.64
N LEU A 245 -20.82 -16.30 -6.49
CA LEU A 245 -21.84 -15.86 -7.44
C LEU A 245 -21.24 -14.84 -8.42
N GLU A 246 -21.23 -15.15 -9.70
CA GLU A 246 -20.86 -14.20 -10.75
C GLU A 246 -22.11 -13.47 -11.25
N HIS A 247 -22.12 -12.15 -11.10
CA HIS A 247 -23.17 -11.29 -11.63
C HIS A 247 -22.73 -10.71 -12.98
N VAL A 248 -23.55 -10.97 -14.00
CA VAL A 248 -23.42 -10.39 -15.35
C VAL A 248 -24.76 -9.75 -15.69
N GLY A 249 -24.78 -8.42 -15.79
CA GLY A 249 -26.03 -7.65 -15.86
C GLY A 249 -26.94 -7.96 -14.67
N ASN A 250 -28.17 -8.39 -14.93
CA ASN A 250 -29.17 -8.72 -13.91
C ASN A 250 -29.19 -10.21 -13.52
N SER A 251 -28.25 -11.03 -14.01
CA SER A 251 -28.22 -12.47 -13.77
C SER A 251 -27.06 -12.88 -12.86
N ALA A 252 -27.32 -13.75 -11.89
CA ALA A 252 -26.32 -14.30 -10.98
C ALA A 252 -26.11 -15.80 -11.24
N TRP A 253 -24.85 -16.21 -11.43
CA TRP A 253 -24.47 -17.59 -11.72
C TRP A 253 -23.61 -18.15 -10.58
N PRO A 254 -24.04 -19.21 -9.88
CA PRO A 254 -23.19 -19.86 -8.90
C PRO A 254 -22.08 -20.65 -9.60
N GLY A 255 -20.87 -20.62 -9.05
CA GLY A 255 -19.73 -21.32 -9.65
C GLY A 255 -18.52 -21.42 -8.73
N ARG A 256 -17.47 -21.99 -9.33
CA ARG A 256 -16.13 -22.10 -8.75
C ARG A 256 -15.25 -20.99 -9.29
N LEU A 257 -14.53 -20.33 -8.39
CA LEU A 257 -13.52 -19.34 -8.74
C LEU A 257 -12.13 -19.92 -8.46
N THR A 258 -11.24 -19.82 -9.44
CA THR A 258 -9.84 -20.28 -9.34
C THR A 258 -8.92 -19.10 -9.64
N LEU A 259 -8.02 -18.76 -8.71
CA LEU A 259 -6.96 -17.78 -8.94
C LEU A 259 -5.67 -18.50 -9.31
N THR A 260 -5.01 -17.99 -10.35
CA THR A 260 -3.65 -18.38 -10.71
C THR A 260 -2.69 -17.21 -10.54
N ASP A 261 -1.40 -17.46 -10.76
CA ASP A 261 -0.37 -16.41 -10.82
C ASP A 261 -0.48 -15.49 -12.05
N HIS A 262 -1.47 -15.69 -12.95
CA HIS A 262 -1.65 -14.88 -14.17
C HIS A 262 -3.09 -14.42 -14.43
N ALA A 263 -4.09 -15.20 -14.03
CA ALA A 263 -5.48 -14.94 -14.37
C ALA A 263 -6.46 -15.53 -13.33
N LEU A 264 -7.71 -15.05 -13.39
CA LEU A 264 -8.84 -15.64 -12.70
C LEU A 264 -9.67 -16.49 -13.67
N TYR A 265 -10.06 -17.67 -13.21
CA TYR A 265 -10.95 -18.56 -13.95
C TYR A 265 -12.25 -18.75 -13.18
N PHE A 266 -13.37 -18.48 -13.83
CA PHE A 266 -14.69 -18.72 -13.28
C PHE A 266 -15.42 -19.85 -14.03
N GLU A 267 -15.86 -20.86 -13.29
CA GLU A 267 -16.57 -22.02 -13.82
C GLU A 267 -17.98 -22.08 -13.23
N ALA A 268 -19.00 -21.72 -14.01
CA ALA A 268 -20.38 -21.79 -13.57
C ALA A 268 -20.81 -23.25 -13.33
N LEU A 269 -21.51 -23.48 -12.22
CA LEU A 269 -22.05 -24.78 -11.81
C LEU A 269 -23.28 -25.14 -12.67
N LYS A 270 -23.28 -26.31 -13.32
CA LYS A 270 -24.50 -26.95 -13.85
C LYS A 270 -24.90 -28.14 -12.97
N VAL A 271 -26.13 -28.64 -13.19
CA VAL A 271 -26.78 -29.73 -12.44
C VAL A 271 -25.88 -30.97 -12.20
N VAL A 272 -24.88 -31.23 -13.07
CA VAL A 272 -23.95 -32.38 -12.93
C VAL A 272 -22.47 -32.07 -13.27
N ALA A 273 -22.15 -30.91 -13.85
CA ALA A 273 -20.77 -30.58 -14.30
C ALA A 273 -20.51 -29.07 -14.31
N TYR A 274 -19.24 -28.66 -14.39
CA TYR A 274 -18.86 -27.25 -14.59
C TYR A 274 -18.90 -26.85 -16.07
N ASN A 275 -19.26 -25.60 -16.35
CA ASN A 275 -19.14 -25.01 -17.69
C ASN A 275 -17.68 -24.79 -18.11
N LYS A 276 -17.45 -24.49 -19.39
CA LYS A 276 -16.14 -24.00 -19.84
C LYS A 276 -15.76 -22.76 -19.01
N PRO A 277 -14.52 -22.70 -18.49
CA PRO A 277 -14.05 -21.62 -17.63
C PRO A 277 -14.01 -20.30 -18.41
N LYS A 278 -14.54 -19.23 -17.81
CA LYS A 278 -14.31 -17.86 -18.26
C LYS A 278 -13.00 -17.37 -17.67
N MET A 279 -12.13 -16.79 -18.50
CA MET A 279 -10.83 -16.27 -18.10
C MET A 279 -10.87 -14.74 -17.96
N TYR A 280 -10.37 -14.23 -16.84
CA TYR A 280 -10.15 -12.81 -16.58
C TYR A 280 -8.66 -12.57 -16.36
N ASP A 281 -8.00 -11.96 -17.36
CA ASP A 281 -6.54 -11.80 -17.40
C ASP A 281 -6.04 -10.70 -16.43
N LEU A 282 -5.08 -11.04 -15.56
CA LEU A 282 -4.41 -10.10 -14.65
C LEU A 282 -2.98 -9.73 -15.11
N ALA A 283 -2.42 -10.47 -16.06
CA ALA A 283 -1.05 -10.39 -16.53
C ALA A 283 -0.84 -9.38 -17.66
N ASP A 284 -1.83 -9.18 -18.54
CA ASP A 284 -1.74 -8.24 -19.65
C ASP A 284 -2.13 -6.81 -19.23
N ASP A 285 -1.76 -5.78 -20.01
CA ASP A 285 -2.17 -4.39 -19.73
C ASP A 285 -3.54 -4.07 -20.31
N LEU A 286 -4.58 -4.53 -19.62
CA LEU A 286 -5.97 -4.31 -20.03
C LEU A 286 -6.65 -3.20 -19.21
N LYS A 287 -5.86 -2.32 -18.59
CA LYS A 287 -6.31 -1.28 -17.64
C LYS A 287 -7.28 -1.82 -16.60
N GLN A 288 -6.96 -2.99 -16.04
CA GLN A 288 -7.83 -3.70 -15.11
C GLN A 288 -8.07 -2.85 -13.86
N CYS A 289 -9.30 -2.86 -13.34
CA CYS A 289 -9.66 -2.24 -12.08
C CYS A 289 -10.36 -3.27 -11.20
N ILE A 290 -9.80 -3.51 -10.02
CA ILE A 290 -10.32 -4.44 -9.02
C ILE A 290 -10.65 -3.67 -7.73
N LYS A 291 -11.93 -3.60 -7.39
CA LYS A 291 -12.42 -2.84 -6.23
C LYS A 291 -13.53 -3.58 -5.51
N PRO A 292 -13.69 -3.35 -4.20
CA PRO A 292 -14.86 -3.83 -3.48
C PRO A 292 -16.12 -3.14 -4.00
N GLU A 293 -17.22 -3.87 -4.06
CA GLU A 293 -18.53 -3.37 -4.51
C GLU A 293 -19.65 -3.84 -3.58
N LEU A 294 -20.64 -2.97 -3.42
CA LEU A 294 -21.81 -3.17 -2.57
C LEU A 294 -22.91 -3.85 -3.40
N THR A 295 -23.25 -5.11 -3.09
CA THR A 295 -24.31 -5.87 -3.79
C THR A 295 -25.71 -5.59 -3.28
N GLY A 296 -25.84 -4.71 -2.29
CA GLY A 296 -27.11 -4.43 -1.61
C GLY A 296 -27.99 -3.45 -2.35
N PRO A 297 -29.32 -3.55 -2.21
CA PRO A 297 -30.21 -2.48 -2.65
C PRO A 297 -29.77 -1.17 -1.99
N TRP A 298 -29.68 -0.10 -2.80
CA TRP A 298 -29.27 1.25 -2.40
C TRP A 298 -27.81 1.42 -1.95
N GLY A 299 -26.90 0.49 -2.29
CA GLY A 299 -25.49 0.62 -1.92
C GLY A 299 -25.26 0.56 -0.41
N SER A 300 -26.04 -0.28 0.30
CA SER A 300 -25.90 -0.41 1.75
C SER A 300 -24.67 -1.26 2.12
N ARG A 301 -23.91 -0.80 3.13
CA ARG A 301 -22.69 -1.48 3.63
C ARG A 301 -22.92 -2.89 4.20
N LEU A 302 -24.17 -3.26 4.49
CA LEU A 302 -24.55 -4.59 4.95
C LEU A 302 -24.33 -5.68 3.88
N PHE A 303 -24.22 -5.28 2.61
CA PHE A 303 -24.04 -6.16 1.47
C PHE A 303 -22.71 -5.89 0.75
N ASP A 304 -21.66 -5.51 1.50
CA ASP A 304 -20.31 -5.29 0.95
C ASP A 304 -19.58 -6.62 0.68
N LYS A 305 -20.18 -7.44 -0.19
CA LYS A 305 -19.83 -8.86 -0.39
C LYS A 305 -19.29 -9.16 -1.77
N ALA A 306 -19.13 -8.18 -2.67
CA ALA A 306 -18.58 -8.43 -4.00
C ALA A 306 -17.24 -7.76 -4.27
N VAL A 307 -16.55 -8.35 -5.23
CA VAL A 307 -15.39 -7.77 -5.91
C VAL A 307 -15.81 -7.47 -7.35
N MET A 308 -15.66 -6.21 -7.75
CA MET A 308 -15.80 -5.81 -9.15
C MET A 308 -14.48 -6.06 -9.88
N TYR A 309 -14.56 -6.69 -11.05
CA TYR A 309 -13.51 -6.74 -12.05
C TYR A 309 -13.95 -5.98 -13.30
N LYS A 310 -13.15 -5.00 -13.71
CA LYS A 310 -13.35 -4.23 -14.95
C LYS A 310 -12.08 -4.23 -15.78
N SER A 311 -12.21 -4.36 -17.10
CA SER A 311 -11.10 -4.39 -18.06
C SER A 311 -11.59 -3.81 -19.40
N ILE A 312 -10.68 -3.32 -20.25
CA ILE A 312 -11.02 -2.89 -21.62
C ILE A 312 -11.51 -4.04 -22.51
N SER A 313 -11.18 -5.28 -22.15
CA SER A 313 -11.62 -6.49 -22.86
C SER A 313 -13.10 -6.83 -22.63
N LEU A 314 -13.72 -6.22 -21.62
CA LEU A 314 -15.11 -6.46 -21.24
C LEU A 314 -15.95 -5.22 -21.52
N SER A 315 -17.13 -5.40 -22.11
CA SER A 315 -18.10 -4.32 -22.34
C SER A 315 -18.73 -3.84 -21.02
N GLU A 316 -18.95 -4.76 -20.09
CA GLU A 316 -19.54 -4.50 -18.77
C GLU A 316 -18.63 -5.04 -17.66
N PRO A 317 -18.59 -4.37 -16.49
CA PRO A 317 -17.89 -4.91 -15.33
C PRO A 317 -18.55 -6.20 -14.84
N VAL A 318 -17.74 -7.12 -14.34
CA VAL A 318 -18.20 -8.37 -13.74
C VAL A 318 -18.10 -8.23 -12.22
N PHE A 319 -19.11 -8.71 -11.50
CA PHE A 319 -19.11 -8.71 -10.04
C PHE A 319 -19.06 -10.14 -9.52
N MET A 320 -18.09 -10.43 -8.67
CA MET A 320 -17.93 -11.72 -8.01
C MET A 320 -18.35 -11.54 -6.56
N GLU A 321 -19.53 -12.05 -6.22
CA GLU A 321 -20.06 -12.01 -4.86
C GLU A 321 -19.63 -13.26 -4.08
N PHE A 322 -19.21 -13.01 -2.85
CA PHE A 322 -18.77 -14.00 -1.86
C PHE A 322 -19.80 -14.03 -0.73
N PRO A 323 -20.81 -14.92 -0.80
CA PRO A 323 -21.79 -15.04 0.27
C PRO A 323 -21.10 -15.37 1.61
N GLU A 324 -21.42 -14.60 2.64
CA GLU A 324 -20.98 -14.79 4.02
C GLU A 324 -22.14 -14.38 4.95
N LEU A 325 -22.41 -15.15 6.01
CA LEU A 325 -23.55 -14.85 6.91
C LEU A 325 -23.33 -13.56 7.70
N THR A 326 -22.09 -13.31 8.13
CA THR A 326 -21.70 -12.15 8.93
C THR A 326 -20.30 -11.69 8.53
N GLY A 327 -20.13 -10.40 8.24
CA GLY A 327 -18.84 -9.82 7.85
C GLY A 327 -18.59 -9.82 6.34
N HIS A 328 -17.37 -9.46 5.98
CA HIS A 328 -16.86 -9.36 4.60
C HIS A 328 -15.44 -9.96 4.49
N SER A 329 -15.09 -10.87 5.40
CA SER A 329 -13.73 -11.40 5.56
C SER A 329 -13.31 -12.24 4.36
N ARG A 330 -14.25 -13.04 3.82
CA ARG A 330 -14.05 -13.88 2.63
C ARG A 330 -13.80 -13.03 1.39
N ARG A 331 -14.60 -11.97 1.21
CA ARG A 331 -14.44 -11.02 0.11
C ARG A 331 -13.12 -10.28 0.18
N ASP A 332 -12.74 -9.78 1.36
CA ASP A 332 -11.50 -9.04 1.55
C ASP A 332 -10.26 -9.89 1.29
N TYR A 333 -10.29 -11.16 1.68
CA TYR A 333 -9.23 -12.11 1.39
C TYR A 333 -9.04 -12.26 -0.12
N TRP A 334 -10.13 -12.55 -0.85
CA TRP A 334 -10.11 -12.70 -2.31
C TRP A 334 -9.68 -11.41 -3.01
N LEU A 335 -10.17 -10.26 -2.56
CA LEU A 335 -9.77 -8.95 -3.08
C LEU A 335 -8.25 -8.73 -2.93
N ALA A 336 -7.69 -9.06 -1.78
CA ALA A 336 -6.27 -8.87 -1.50
C ALA A 336 -5.38 -9.76 -2.37
N ILE A 337 -5.68 -11.06 -2.50
CA ILE A 337 -4.88 -11.97 -3.33
C ILE A 337 -5.01 -11.66 -4.83
N MET A 338 -6.19 -11.21 -5.29
CA MET A 338 -6.39 -10.76 -6.68
C MET A 338 -5.57 -9.51 -6.98
N ARG A 339 -5.55 -8.55 -6.05
CA ARG A 339 -4.76 -7.32 -6.18
C ARG A 339 -3.27 -7.61 -6.15
N GLU A 340 -2.80 -8.52 -5.31
CA GLU A 340 -1.37 -8.87 -5.25
C GLU A 340 -0.86 -9.40 -6.60
N VAL A 341 -1.60 -10.32 -7.23
CA VAL A 341 -1.24 -10.85 -8.56
C VAL A 341 -1.26 -9.73 -9.60
N LEU A 342 -2.31 -8.90 -9.62
CA LEU A 342 -2.42 -7.77 -10.55
C LEU A 342 -1.26 -6.77 -10.37
N TYR A 343 -0.92 -6.42 -9.13
CA TYR A 343 0.13 -5.45 -8.82
C TYR A 343 1.53 -6.00 -9.09
N ALA A 344 1.76 -7.30 -8.88
CA ALA A 344 3.00 -7.95 -9.30
C ALA A 344 3.21 -7.83 -10.82
N HIS A 345 2.19 -8.12 -11.63
CA HIS A 345 2.28 -7.97 -13.09
C HIS A 345 2.41 -6.51 -13.53
N ARG A 346 1.73 -5.57 -12.89
CA ARG A 346 1.94 -4.12 -13.15
C ARG A 346 3.36 -3.68 -12.83
N PHE A 347 3.92 -4.15 -11.73
CA PHE A 347 5.31 -3.88 -11.36
C PHE A 347 6.26 -4.40 -12.44
N LEU A 348 6.11 -5.66 -12.86
CA LEU A 348 6.92 -6.27 -13.91
C LEU A 348 6.88 -5.48 -15.22
N ARG A 349 5.69 -5.03 -15.63
CA ARG A 349 5.53 -4.20 -16.84
C ARG A 349 6.14 -2.80 -16.68
N LYS A 350 5.94 -2.16 -15.52
CA LYS A 350 6.46 -0.82 -15.23
C LYS A 350 7.99 -0.78 -15.34
N PHE A 351 8.67 -1.81 -14.87
CA PHE A 351 10.14 -1.90 -14.86
C PHE A 351 10.71 -2.77 -16.00
N GLN A 352 9.89 -3.26 -16.92
CA GLN A 352 10.29 -4.08 -18.07
C GLN A 352 11.15 -5.29 -17.65
N ILE A 353 10.74 -5.98 -16.59
CA ILE A 353 11.44 -7.16 -16.06
C ILE A 353 10.97 -8.40 -16.82
N GLU A 354 11.92 -9.12 -17.41
CA GLU A 354 11.67 -10.28 -18.27
C GLU A 354 12.57 -11.48 -17.90
N GLY A 355 12.27 -12.65 -18.46
CA GLY A 355 13.04 -13.87 -18.22
C GLY A 355 12.88 -14.42 -16.80
N VAL A 356 13.96 -14.94 -16.23
CA VAL A 356 13.91 -15.64 -14.93
C VAL A 356 13.68 -14.67 -13.76
N GLU A 357 14.10 -13.41 -13.87
CA GLU A 357 13.79 -12.36 -12.89
C GLU A 357 12.27 -12.12 -12.78
N LYS A 358 11.55 -12.23 -13.90
CA LYS A 358 10.09 -12.14 -13.92
C LYS A 358 9.47 -13.28 -13.10
N GLU A 359 9.91 -14.51 -13.35
CA GLU A 359 9.44 -15.69 -12.62
C GLU A 359 9.72 -15.56 -11.11
N GLU A 360 10.92 -15.08 -10.76
CA GLU A 360 11.32 -14.88 -9.37
C GLU A 360 10.41 -13.88 -8.64
N MET A 361 10.03 -12.78 -9.29
CA MET A 361 9.11 -11.78 -8.71
C MET A 361 7.67 -12.28 -8.62
N LEU A 362 7.20 -13.07 -9.59
CA LEU A 362 5.92 -13.74 -9.49
C LEU A 362 5.92 -14.73 -8.31
N LEU A 363 6.99 -15.51 -8.14
CA LEU A 363 7.13 -16.40 -7.00
C LEU A 363 7.19 -15.66 -5.66
N LYS A 364 7.75 -14.45 -5.63
CA LYS A 364 7.70 -13.58 -4.45
C LYS A 364 6.25 -13.24 -4.06
N ALA A 365 5.40 -12.88 -5.03
CA ALA A 365 3.98 -12.64 -4.81
C ALA A 365 3.25 -13.91 -4.35
N VAL A 366 3.53 -15.05 -5.01
CA VAL A 366 2.98 -16.37 -4.64
C VAL A 366 3.32 -16.74 -3.21
N LEU A 367 4.59 -16.60 -2.80
CA LEU A 367 5.03 -16.83 -1.42
C LEU A 367 4.30 -15.89 -0.45
N GLY A 368 4.00 -14.64 -0.85
CA GLY A 368 3.17 -13.72 -0.07
C GLY A 368 1.78 -14.28 0.20
N ILE A 369 1.12 -14.79 -0.83
CA ILE A 369 -0.22 -15.40 -0.75
C ILE A 369 -0.20 -16.68 0.12
N LEU A 370 0.82 -17.52 -0.01
CA LEU A 370 0.96 -18.73 0.79
C LEU A 370 1.17 -18.43 2.29
N ARG A 371 1.97 -17.40 2.60
CA ARG A 371 2.15 -16.91 3.98
C ARG A 371 0.84 -16.35 4.53
N LEU A 372 0.09 -15.62 3.71
CA LEU A 372 -1.24 -15.12 4.08
C LEU A 372 -2.21 -16.28 4.39
N GLN A 373 -2.29 -17.30 3.55
CA GLN A 373 -3.09 -18.51 3.79
C GLN A 373 -2.74 -19.18 5.13
N ALA A 374 -1.45 -19.32 5.42
CA ALA A 374 -0.98 -19.91 6.67
C ALA A 374 -1.39 -19.10 7.91
N LEU A 375 -1.39 -17.76 7.81
CA LEU A 375 -1.82 -16.85 8.88
C LEU A 375 -3.34 -16.86 9.09
N VAL A 376 -4.12 -16.92 8.01
CA VAL A 376 -5.59 -17.02 8.09
C VAL A 376 -6.02 -18.31 8.79
N GLU A 377 -5.38 -19.45 8.48
CA GLU A 377 -5.62 -20.71 9.20
C GLU A 377 -5.19 -20.66 10.66
N LEU A 378 -4.18 -19.84 11.00
CA LEU A 378 -3.64 -19.75 12.35
C LEU A 378 -4.57 -18.97 13.28
N VAL A 379 -5.15 -17.87 12.79
CA VAL A 379 -5.93 -16.91 13.59
C VAL A 379 -7.27 -16.55 12.93
N PRO A 380 -8.22 -17.48 12.82
CA PRO A 380 -9.48 -17.28 12.08
C PRO A 380 -10.43 -16.24 12.71
N SER A 381 -10.25 -15.88 13.99
CA SER A 381 -11.13 -14.96 14.70
C SER A 381 -10.61 -13.52 14.80
N GLN A 382 -9.45 -13.21 14.21
CA GLN A 382 -8.86 -11.88 14.29
C GLN A 382 -9.12 -11.08 13.01
N ILE A 383 -9.40 -9.79 13.15
CA ILE A 383 -9.47 -8.87 12.01
C ILE A 383 -8.06 -8.71 11.43
N ILE A 384 -7.81 -9.31 10.27
CA ILE A 384 -6.55 -9.24 9.55
C ILE A 384 -6.69 -8.22 8.42
N ARG A 385 -5.80 -7.24 8.36
CA ARG A 385 -5.65 -6.37 7.18
C ARG A 385 -4.83 -7.13 6.13
N TYR A 386 -5.48 -7.91 5.27
CA TYR A 386 -4.81 -8.80 4.33
C TYR A 386 -3.83 -8.10 3.39
N GLU A 387 -4.19 -6.89 2.93
CA GLU A 387 -3.40 -6.10 2.00
C GLU A 387 -2.02 -5.72 2.57
N THR A 388 -1.88 -5.61 3.90
CA THR A 388 -0.59 -5.29 4.53
C THR A 388 0.37 -6.48 4.64
N LEU A 389 -0.13 -7.70 4.43
CA LEU A 389 0.65 -8.93 4.43
C LEU A 389 1.16 -9.30 3.04
N LEU A 390 0.76 -8.58 2.00
CA LEU A 390 1.09 -8.85 0.60
C LEU A 390 2.03 -7.75 0.10
N THR A 391 3.14 -8.11 -0.54
CA THR A 391 4.26 -7.19 -0.79
C THR A 391 3.86 -6.09 -1.77
N PHE A 392 3.27 -6.44 -2.91
CA PHE A 392 2.92 -5.47 -3.95
C PHE A 392 1.67 -4.67 -3.57
N SER A 393 0.69 -5.30 -2.92
CA SER A 393 -0.48 -4.61 -2.37
C SER A 393 -0.12 -3.62 -1.28
N LEU A 394 0.81 -3.96 -0.38
CA LEU A 394 1.27 -3.04 0.66
C LEU A 394 1.99 -1.83 0.03
N CYS A 395 2.84 -2.05 -0.99
CA CYS A 395 3.55 -0.96 -1.65
C CYS A 395 2.62 -0.01 -2.42
N ASP A 396 1.48 -0.49 -2.94
CA ASP A 396 0.49 0.37 -3.60
C ASP A 396 -0.23 1.30 -2.59
N GLN A 397 -0.33 0.88 -1.33
CA GLN A 397 -1.05 1.61 -0.28
C GLN A 397 -0.15 2.50 0.60
N LEU A 398 1.12 2.12 0.76
CA LEU A 398 2.04 2.86 1.62
C LEU A 398 2.51 4.18 0.96
N PRO A 399 2.54 5.29 1.70
CA PRO A 399 3.24 6.49 1.27
C PRO A 399 4.74 6.18 1.19
N GLY A 400 5.32 6.30 0.00
CA GLY A 400 6.70 5.88 -0.28
C GLY A 400 6.83 4.40 -0.66
N GLY A 401 5.73 3.70 -0.96
CA GLY A 401 5.81 2.33 -1.48
C GLY A 401 6.36 2.26 -2.91
N ASP A 402 6.23 3.33 -3.69
CA ASP A 402 6.93 3.57 -4.95
C ASP A 402 8.46 3.52 -4.78
N LEU A 403 9.01 4.12 -3.72
CA LEU A 403 10.44 4.03 -3.39
C LEU A 403 10.86 2.58 -3.08
N ILE A 404 10.01 1.80 -2.40
CA ILE A 404 10.28 0.37 -2.13
C ILE A 404 10.31 -0.42 -3.45
N LEU A 405 9.37 -0.17 -4.36
CA LEU A 405 9.34 -0.85 -5.66
C LEU A 405 10.53 -0.44 -6.55
N GLU A 406 10.90 0.84 -6.56
CA GLU A 406 12.06 1.33 -7.30
C GLU A 406 13.38 0.77 -6.77
N THR A 407 13.55 0.69 -5.44
CA THR A 407 14.73 0.07 -4.84
C THR A 407 14.79 -1.42 -5.15
N LEU A 408 13.65 -2.13 -5.10
CA LEU A 408 13.58 -3.54 -5.48
C LEU A 408 13.92 -3.75 -6.96
N ALA A 409 13.41 -2.92 -7.88
CA ALA A 409 13.77 -2.97 -9.29
C ALA A 409 15.25 -2.62 -9.55
N GLY A 410 15.78 -1.61 -8.85
CA GLY A 410 17.18 -1.22 -8.92
C GLY A 410 18.12 -2.33 -8.47
N MET A 411 17.77 -3.07 -7.41
CA MET A 411 18.52 -4.24 -6.96
C MET A 411 18.54 -5.37 -7.99
N ILE A 412 17.45 -5.56 -8.74
CA ILE A 412 17.40 -6.56 -9.82
C ILE A 412 18.31 -6.11 -10.97
N ALA A 413 18.22 -4.84 -11.37
CA ALA A 413 19.02 -4.28 -12.46
C ALA A 413 20.53 -4.28 -12.16
N SER A 414 20.93 -3.92 -10.93
CA SER A 414 22.35 -3.97 -10.53
C SER A 414 22.90 -5.39 -10.57
N ARG A 415 22.09 -6.37 -10.19
CA ARG A 415 22.48 -7.79 -10.22
C ARG A 415 22.57 -8.37 -11.62
N ARG A 416 21.72 -7.92 -12.54
CA ARG A 416 21.84 -8.26 -13.96
C ARG A 416 23.18 -7.82 -14.53
N LEU A 417 23.67 -6.65 -14.11
CA LEU A 417 24.96 -6.10 -14.53
C LEU A 417 26.16 -6.85 -13.89
N GLU A 418 26.05 -7.28 -12.64
CA GLU A 418 27.09 -8.07 -11.96
C GLU A 418 27.24 -9.46 -12.59
N ARG A 419 26.14 -10.13 -12.99
CA ARG A 419 26.21 -11.44 -13.67
C ARG A 419 26.92 -11.37 -15.03
N THR A 420 26.86 -10.23 -15.72
CA THR A 420 27.52 -10.06 -17.03
C THR A 420 29.01 -9.75 -16.92
N ASN A 421 29.46 -9.29 -15.76
CA ASN A 421 30.86 -9.00 -15.48
C ASN A 421 31.39 -10.11 -14.55
N GLU A 422 31.78 -11.26 -15.09
CA GLU A 422 32.51 -12.26 -14.30
C GLU A 422 33.82 -11.63 -13.78
N SER A 423 33.76 -11.12 -12.56
CA SER A 423 34.93 -10.84 -11.75
C SER A 423 34.70 -11.44 -10.37
N ASP A 424 35.65 -12.30 -10.01
CA ASP A 424 35.81 -13.05 -8.78
C ASP A 424 36.08 -12.12 -7.57
N SER A 425 35.19 -11.15 -7.32
CA SER A 425 35.36 -10.15 -6.26
C SER A 425 34.49 -10.43 -5.04
N GLY A 426 34.96 -11.36 -4.21
CA GLY A 426 35.18 -11.11 -2.77
C GLY A 426 34.09 -10.44 -1.91
N SER A 427 32.80 -10.62 -2.14
CA SER A 427 31.75 -10.08 -1.24
C SER A 427 30.95 -11.17 -0.53
N LEU A 428 31.62 -11.99 0.28
CA LEU A 428 31.01 -13.11 1.02
C LEU A 428 30.23 -12.67 2.29
N MET A 429 29.81 -11.40 2.34
CA MET A 429 28.91 -10.87 3.38
C MET A 429 27.48 -10.66 2.88
N HIS A 430 27.22 -10.90 1.59
CA HIS A 430 25.89 -10.85 1.00
C HIS A 430 25.36 -12.26 0.85
N TYR A 431 24.34 -12.60 1.66
CA TYR A 431 23.62 -13.86 1.55
C TYR A 431 22.32 -13.58 0.83
N SER A 432 22.02 -14.36 -0.20
CA SER A 432 20.71 -14.28 -0.81
C SER A 432 20.19 -15.65 -1.22
N THR A 433 18.88 -15.80 -1.16
CA THR A 433 18.21 -17.08 -1.33
C THR A 433 17.17 -16.95 -2.44
N SER A 434 17.28 -17.75 -3.49
CA SER A 434 16.32 -17.72 -4.59
C SER A 434 14.91 -18.12 -4.16
N ALA A 435 13.89 -17.36 -4.53
CA ALA A 435 12.50 -17.84 -4.39
C ALA A 435 12.22 -19.02 -5.32
N LEU A 436 12.80 -19.01 -6.52
CA LEU A 436 12.72 -20.12 -7.49
C LEU A 436 13.44 -21.36 -6.97
N GLY A 437 14.65 -21.19 -6.44
CA GLY A 437 15.40 -22.27 -5.80
C GLY A 437 14.65 -22.87 -4.61
N ILE A 438 14.09 -22.05 -3.71
CA ILE A 438 13.28 -22.54 -2.58
C ILE A 438 12.08 -23.34 -3.05
N LEU A 439 11.31 -22.82 -4.01
CA LEU A 439 10.13 -23.53 -4.50
C LEU A 439 10.49 -24.81 -5.27
N SER A 440 11.62 -24.81 -5.99
CA SER A 440 12.19 -26.01 -6.62
C SER A 440 12.54 -27.07 -5.55
N ASN A 441 13.19 -26.68 -4.46
CA ASN A 441 13.53 -27.58 -3.35
C ASN A 441 12.29 -28.08 -2.61
N LEU A 442 11.23 -27.28 -2.54
CA LEU A 442 9.91 -27.70 -2.04
C LEU A 442 9.11 -28.52 -3.07
N GLY A 443 9.68 -28.73 -4.26
CA GLY A 443 9.11 -29.54 -5.34
C GLY A 443 7.92 -28.90 -6.06
N VAL A 444 7.78 -27.58 -6.01
CA VAL A 444 6.69 -26.81 -6.63
C VAL A 444 6.99 -26.47 -8.10
N VAL A 445 8.26 -26.36 -8.47
CA VAL A 445 8.73 -26.02 -9.83
C VAL A 445 9.74 -27.06 -10.29
N SER A 446 9.84 -27.30 -11.60
CA SER A 446 10.84 -28.21 -12.19
C SER A 446 12.26 -27.76 -11.85
N GLN A 447 13.18 -28.70 -11.62
CA GLN A 447 14.57 -28.38 -11.29
C GLN A 447 15.26 -27.69 -12.47
N VAL A 448 15.61 -26.42 -12.29
CA VAL A 448 16.55 -25.70 -13.16
C VAL A 448 17.96 -25.95 -12.63
N SER A 449 18.92 -26.16 -13.53
CA SER A 449 20.33 -26.38 -13.22
C SER A 449 20.85 -25.38 -12.17
N ASN A 450 21.53 -25.90 -11.15
CA ASN A 450 22.06 -25.20 -9.97
C ASN A 450 22.99 -24.00 -10.26
N ASP A 451 23.35 -23.77 -11.53
CA ASP A 451 24.31 -22.74 -11.95
C ASP A 451 23.68 -21.36 -12.18
N GLU A 452 22.35 -21.23 -12.17
CA GLU A 452 21.68 -19.94 -12.24
C GLU A 452 20.95 -19.57 -10.95
N SER A 453 21.68 -19.38 -9.85
CA SER A 453 21.10 -18.87 -8.60
C SER A 453 20.71 -17.39 -8.75
N LEU A 454 19.48 -17.12 -9.17
CA LEU A 454 18.84 -15.80 -9.05
C LEU A 454 18.29 -15.65 -7.63
N LEU A 455 18.29 -14.45 -7.08
CA LEU A 455 18.41 -14.21 -5.65
C LEU A 455 17.20 -13.38 -5.12
N VAL A 456 16.43 -13.87 -4.13
CA VAL A 456 15.38 -13.08 -3.44
C VAL A 456 15.79 -12.78 -2.00
N GLY A 457 15.87 -11.49 -1.68
CA GLY A 457 16.24 -11.04 -0.33
C GLY A 457 17.73 -11.12 -0.14
N GLU A 458 18.39 -9.97 -0.25
CA GLU A 458 19.81 -9.83 0.04
C GLU A 458 19.95 -9.48 1.51
N MET A 459 20.73 -10.24 2.26
CA MET A 459 21.00 -10.03 3.68
C MET A 459 22.48 -9.72 3.85
N ILE A 460 22.79 -8.58 4.48
CA ILE A 460 24.15 -8.11 4.72
C ILE A 460 24.44 -8.23 6.21
N VAL A 461 25.52 -8.91 6.61
CA VAL A 461 25.81 -9.08 8.04
C VAL A 461 26.09 -7.74 8.73
N GLY A 462 25.36 -7.45 9.81
CA GLY A 462 25.58 -6.30 10.70
C GLY A 462 25.14 -4.93 10.15
N GLU A 463 24.65 -4.88 8.91
CA GLU A 463 24.18 -3.67 8.23
C GLU A 463 22.79 -3.86 7.62
N MET A 464 22.03 -2.76 7.51
CA MET A 464 20.74 -2.78 6.83
C MET A 464 20.92 -2.67 5.32
N THR A 465 20.20 -3.50 4.57
CA THR A 465 20.19 -3.41 3.10
C THR A 465 19.49 -2.15 2.62
N THR A 466 19.70 -1.80 1.34
CA THR A 466 19.02 -0.65 0.72
C THR A 466 17.50 -0.80 0.77
N LEU A 467 17.00 -2.01 0.54
CA LEU A 467 15.59 -2.35 0.66
C LEU A 467 15.08 -2.25 2.10
N GLU A 468 15.81 -2.80 3.08
CA GLU A 468 15.45 -2.68 4.51
C GLU A 468 15.36 -1.21 4.94
N ARG A 469 16.27 -0.37 4.45
CA ARG A 469 16.27 1.08 4.71
C ARG A 469 15.06 1.77 4.10
N ALA A 470 14.76 1.50 2.83
CA ALA A 470 13.57 2.06 2.17
C ALA A 470 12.28 1.64 2.88
N VAL A 471 12.16 0.37 3.28
CA VAL A 471 10.99 -0.14 4.02
C VAL A 471 10.86 0.55 5.38
N THR A 472 11.95 0.67 6.14
CA THR A 472 11.91 1.33 7.45
C THR A 472 11.55 2.81 7.34
N GLU A 473 12.11 3.53 6.38
CA GLU A 473 11.78 4.93 6.12
C GLU A 473 10.29 5.10 5.73
N SER A 474 9.79 4.34 4.75
CA SER A 474 8.40 4.39 4.32
C SER A 474 7.43 4.04 5.45
N MET A 475 7.76 3.05 6.29
CA MET A 475 6.93 2.72 7.46
C MET A 475 6.93 3.83 8.53
N THR A 476 8.04 4.53 8.75
CA THR A 476 8.04 5.69 9.66
C THR A 476 7.22 6.85 9.12
N ASN A 477 7.24 7.08 7.80
CA ASN A 477 6.41 8.10 7.16
C ASN A 477 4.94 7.73 7.17
N TYR A 478 4.60 6.46 6.93
CA TYR A 478 3.24 5.94 7.07
C TYR A 478 2.68 6.18 8.47
N LYS A 479 3.45 5.90 9.54
CA LYS A 479 3.02 6.20 10.92
C LYS A 479 2.69 7.68 11.15
N LYS A 480 3.45 8.61 10.55
CA LYS A 480 3.16 10.05 10.62
C LYS A 480 1.87 10.40 9.88
N VAL A 481 1.64 9.79 8.71
CA VAL A 481 0.41 9.97 7.93
C VAL A 481 -0.80 9.39 8.66
N GLU A 482 -0.69 8.20 9.27
CA GLU A 482 -1.75 7.59 10.07
C GLU A 482 -2.10 8.44 11.30
N GLN A 483 -1.09 9.02 11.97
CA GLN A 483 -1.31 9.97 13.06
C GLN A 483 -2.04 11.24 12.58
N ALA A 484 -1.67 11.77 11.40
CA ALA A 484 -2.36 12.91 10.81
C ALA A 484 -3.78 12.57 10.33
N GLN A 485 -4.00 11.36 9.82
CA GLN A 485 -5.33 10.90 9.43
C GLN A 485 -6.22 10.70 10.67
N ALA A 486 -5.67 10.17 11.76
CA ALA A 486 -6.40 10.03 13.02
C ALA A 486 -6.86 11.39 13.58
N THR A 487 -6.09 12.48 13.40
CA THR A 487 -6.57 13.81 13.79
C THR A 487 -7.67 14.32 12.87
N VAL A 488 -7.66 13.98 11.58
CA VAL A 488 -8.74 14.31 10.63
C VAL A 488 -10.02 13.56 10.99
N ASP A 489 -9.93 12.26 11.30
CA ASP A 489 -11.09 11.45 11.66
C ASP A 489 -11.75 11.91 12.97
N VAL A 490 -10.97 12.42 13.94
CA VAL A 490 -11.49 13.07 15.16
C VAL A 490 -12.22 14.38 14.85
N VAL A 491 -11.77 15.12 13.83
CA VAL A 491 -12.39 16.40 13.40
C VAL A 491 -13.60 16.19 12.49
N LYS A 492 -13.78 14.98 11.94
CA LYS A 492 -14.94 14.64 11.12
C LYS A 492 -16.18 14.54 12.00
N VAL A 493 -16.89 15.65 12.16
CA VAL A 493 -18.12 15.71 12.97
C VAL A 493 -19.30 15.21 12.12
N ASP A 494 -20.01 14.21 12.62
CA ASP A 494 -21.28 13.77 12.03
C ASP A 494 -22.38 14.80 12.36
N GLY A 495 -23.10 15.25 11.33
CA GLY A 495 -24.17 16.25 11.44
C GLY A 495 -23.98 17.44 10.50
N LEU A 496 -25.05 17.82 9.80
CA LEU A 496 -25.03 18.96 8.87
C LEU A 496 -24.83 20.29 9.61
N ASP A 497 -25.50 20.45 10.76
CA ASP A 497 -25.53 21.70 11.51
C ASP A 497 -24.20 22.02 12.21
N THR A 498 -23.50 21.00 12.72
CA THR A 498 -22.16 21.11 13.31
C THR A 498 -21.11 21.48 12.26
N ASN A 499 -21.17 20.85 11.09
CA ASN A 499 -20.31 21.18 9.94
C ASN A 499 -20.59 22.59 9.40
N LEU A 500 -21.85 23.04 9.38
CA LEU A 500 -22.23 24.40 8.97
C LEU A 500 -21.68 25.45 9.96
N ALA A 501 -21.78 25.19 11.27
CA ALA A 501 -21.24 26.06 12.31
C ALA A 501 -19.71 26.15 12.24
N LEU A 502 -19.02 25.01 12.06
CA LEU A 502 -17.58 24.95 11.81
C LEU A 502 -17.17 25.75 10.57
N MET A 503 -17.90 25.58 9.46
CA MET A 503 -17.65 26.33 8.23
C MET A 503 -17.81 27.84 8.46
N LYS A 504 -18.85 28.27 9.17
CA LYS A 504 -19.09 29.70 9.46
C LYS A 504 -17.97 30.32 10.29
N GLU A 505 -17.44 29.59 11.26
CA GLU A 505 -16.33 30.03 12.11
C GLU A 505 -15.01 30.09 11.33
N LEU A 506 -14.71 29.07 10.52
CA LEU A 506 -13.53 29.02 9.66
C LEU A 506 -13.55 30.08 8.55
N LEU A 507 -14.72 30.38 7.99
CA LEU A 507 -14.90 31.39 6.96
C LEU A 507 -14.99 32.80 7.54
N HIS A 508 -15.14 32.96 8.86
CA HIS A 508 -15.32 34.25 9.52
C HIS A 508 -14.24 35.30 9.18
N PRO A 509 -12.93 34.95 9.10
CA PRO A 509 -11.91 35.89 8.65
C PRO A 509 -12.11 36.33 7.19
N GLY A 510 -12.47 35.39 6.32
CA GLY A 510 -12.75 35.65 4.90
C GLY A 510 -14.02 36.49 4.70
N ILE A 511 -15.06 36.23 5.49
CA ILE A 511 -16.31 37.01 5.49
C ILE A 511 -16.04 38.45 5.97
N LYS A 512 -15.23 38.64 7.02
CA LYS A 512 -14.81 39.98 7.48
C LYS A 512 -14.06 40.72 6.39
N LEU A 513 -13.11 40.06 5.71
CA LEU A 513 -12.37 40.65 4.60
C LEU A 513 -13.28 40.99 3.41
N GLY A 514 -14.19 40.08 3.06
CA GLY A 514 -15.19 40.27 2.00
C GLY A 514 -16.11 41.45 2.29
N ASN A 515 -16.64 41.54 3.52
CA ASN A 515 -17.48 42.66 3.94
C ASN A 515 -16.71 43.98 3.91
N PHE A 516 -15.44 43.99 4.30
CA PHE A 516 -14.58 45.17 4.18
C PHE A 516 -14.41 45.61 2.72
N LEU A 517 -14.16 44.68 1.80
CA LEU A 517 -14.11 44.97 0.37
C LEU A 517 -15.44 45.49 -0.17
N VAL A 518 -16.56 44.94 0.28
CA VAL A 518 -17.91 45.42 -0.07
C VAL A 518 -18.13 46.86 0.42
N THR A 519 -17.74 47.19 1.66
CA THR A 519 -17.85 48.56 2.20
C THR A 519 -16.98 49.58 1.46
N LEU A 520 -15.83 49.14 0.92
CA LEU A 520 -14.98 49.97 0.06
C LEU A 520 -15.59 50.12 -1.34
N ALA A 521 -16.22 49.08 -1.88
CA ALA A 521 -16.86 49.11 -3.19
C ALA A 521 -18.22 49.85 -3.19
N SER A 522 -18.91 49.92 -2.05
CA SER A 522 -20.14 50.70 -1.86
C SER A 522 -19.90 52.20 -1.69
N TRP A 523 -18.65 52.62 -1.47
CA TRP A 523 -18.26 54.00 -1.20
C TRP A 523 -18.92 54.60 0.05
N ASP A 524 -19.20 53.77 1.07
CA ASP A 524 -19.79 54.24 2.34
C ASP A 524 -18.86 55.24 3.07
N ASP A 525 -17.54 55.04 2.98
CA ASP A 525 -16.51 56.03 3.34
C ASP A 525 -15.78 56.48 2.06
N PRO A 526 -16.11 57.66 1.51
CA PRO A 526 -15.62 58.09 0.21
C PRO A 526 -14.11 58.35 0.21
N VAL A 527 -13.52 58.74 1.34
CA VAL A 527 -12.09 59.04 1.43
C VAL A 527 -11.27 57.75 1.41
N LYS A 528 -11.66 56.75 2.22
CA LYS A 528 -10.97 55.44 2.24
C LYS A 528 -11.11 54.70 0.92
N SER A 529 -12.30 54.74 0.33
CA SER A 529 -12.60 54.09 -0.96
C SER A 529 -11.81 54.75 -2.10
N PHE A 530 -11.69 56.08 -2.09
CA PHE A 530 -10.88 56.82 -3.05
C PHE A 530 -9.39 56.48 -2.94
N VAL A 531 -8.81 56.49 -1.73
CA VAL A 531 -7.41 56.13 -1.49
C VAL A 531 -7.11 54.69 -1.94
N PHE A 532 -8.00 53.75 -1.61
CA PHE A 532 -7.89 52.35 -2.03
C PHE A 532 -7.94 52.21 -3.57
N CYS A 533 -8.86 52.94 -4.22
CA CYS A 533 -8.97 52.98 -5.68
C CYS A 533 -7.69 53.51 -6.33
N CYS A 534 -7.12 54.61 -5.81
CA CYS A 534 -5.87 55.19 -6.30
C CYS A 534 -4.66 54.26 -6.09
N ALA A 535 -4.60 53.52 -4.98
CA ALA A 535 -3.55 52.54 -4.74
C ALA A 535 -3.63 51.36 -5.72
N CYS A 536 -4.82 50.79 -5.92
CA CYS A 536 -5.05 49.72 -6.89
C CYS A 536 -4.77 50.19 -8.32
N PHE A 537 -5.14 51.42 -8.65
CA PHE A 537 -4.83 52.07 -9.92
C PHE A 537 -3.31 52.12 -10.18
N TYR A 538 -2.55 52.59 -9.19
CA TYR A 538 -1.09 52.67 -9.28
C TYR A 538 -0.44 51.29 -9.49
N ILE A 539 -0.93 50.28 -8.78
CA ILE A 539 -0.49 48.88 -8.87
C ILE A 539 -0.73 48.29 -10.27
N ILE A 540 -1.93 48.49 -10.83
CA ILE A 540 -2.32 47.94 -12.13
C ILE A 540 -1.50 48.59 -13.25
N LEU A 541 -1.32 49.91 -13.23
CA LEU A 541 -0.55 50.64 -14.25
C LEU A 541 0.94 50.28 -14.28
N ARG A 542 1.57 50.12 -13.11
CA ARG A 542 2.97 49.71 -12.99
C ARG A 542 3.21 48.24 -13.34
N GLY A 543 2.15 47.44 -13.57
CA GLY A 543 2.27 45.99 -13.79
C GLY A 543 2.76 45.23 -12.56
N LEU A 544 2.56 45.77 -11.36
CA LEU A 544 3.02 45.21 -10.08
C LEU A 544 2.17 44.03 -9.59
N LEU A 545 1.14 43.62 -10.34
CA LEU A 545 0.20 42.58 -9.94
C LEU A 545 0.88 41.23 -9.68
N GLY A 546 1.88 40.87 -10.51
CA GLY A 546 2.70 39.67 -10.30
C GLY A 546 3.56 39.76 -9.03
N TYR A 547 4.13 40.93 -8.73
CA TYR A 547 4.93 41.14 -7.54
C TYR A 547 4.10 41.15 -6.26
N LEU A 548 2.86 41.65 -6.30
CA LEU A 548 1.93 41.54 -5.16
C LEU A 548 1.56 40.10 -4.85
N LEU A 549 1.32 39.29 -5.88
CA LEU A 549 1.05 37.87 -5.69
C LEU A 549 2.25 37.18 -5.03
N VAL A 550 3.47 37.48 -5.49
CA VAL A 550 4.72 36.98 -4.87
C VAL A 550 4.85 37.46 -3.42
N MET A 551 4.56 38.74 -3.14
CA MET A 551 4.60 39.29 -1.78
C MET A 551 3.59 38.63 -0.85
N VAL A 552 2.37 38.33 -1.31
CA VAL A 552 1.37 37.60 -0.53
C VAL A 552 1.86 36.20 -0.20
N PHE A 553 2.39 35.47 -1.18
CA PHE A 553 2.97 34.14 -0.93
C PHE A 553 4.14 34.20 0.06
N LEU A 554 5.03 35.18 -0.07
CA LEU A 554 6.13 35.38 0.87
C LEU A 554 5.64 35.74 2.27
N LEU A 555 4.64 36.61 2.39
CA LEU A 555 4.05 36.96 3.70
C LEU A 555 3.39 35.74 4.36
N VAL A 556 2.67 34.92 3.61
CA VAL A 556 2.09 33.68 4.12
C VAL A 556 3.19 32.71 4.57
N ALA A 557 4.26 32.54 3.78
CA ALA A 557 5.39 31.69 4.15
C ALA A 557 6.13 32.21 5.40
N ILE A 558 6.38 33.52 5.49
CA ILE A 558 6.99 34.17 6.65
C ILE A 558 6.09 34.01 7.88
N PHE A 559 4.77 34.16 7.73
CA PHE A 559 3.81 33.95 8.81
C PHE A 559 3.80 32.50 9.30
N ILE A 560 3.85 31.51 8.40
CA ILE A 560 3.98 30.08 8.77
C ILE A 560 5.30 29.83 9.50
N LEU A 561 6.40 30.43 9.06
CA LEU A 561 7.70 30.31 9.73
C LEU A 561 7.69 30.96 11.11
N LEU A 562 7.17 32.18 11.24
CA LEU A 562 7.06 32.89 12.51
C LEU A 562 6.17 32.12 13.49
N THR A 563 5.01 31.67 13.06
CA THR A 563 4.11 30.85 13.90
C THR A 563 4.80 29.55 14.30
N ARG A 564 5.56 28.90 13.41
CA ARG A 564 6.37 27.72 13.75
C ARG A 564 7.47 28.03 14.78
N PHE A 565 8.15 29.18 14.68
CA PHE A 565 9.18 29.60 15.63
C PHE A 565 8.61 30.04 16.99
N ILE A 566 7.40 30.60 17.02
CA ILE A 566 6.72 31.03 18.25
C ILE A 566 6.06 29.84 18.96
N ASN A 567 5.50 28.89 18.20
CA ASN A 567 4.72 27.79 18.75
C ASN A 567 5.55 26.54 19.11
N GLN A 568 6.88 26.65 19.33
CA GLN A 568 7.83 25.57 19.66
C GLN A 568 7.29 24.50 20.63
N GLY A 569 6.51 23.54 20.13
CA GLY A 569 5.91 22.46 20.91
C GLY A 569 4.68 22.81 21.77
N ARG A 570 4.08 24.00 21.66
CA ARG A 570 2.81 24.28 22.36
C ARG A 570 1.64 23.63 21.61
N PRO A 571 0.71 22.95 22.30
CA PRO A 571 -0.47 22.39 21.64
C PRO A 571 -1.27 23.51 20.98
N ILE A 572 -1.76 23.26 19.77
CA ILE A 572 -2.59 24.21 19.02
C ILE A 572 -3.87 24.45 19.84
N ASP A 573 -4.19 25.72 20.11
CA ASP A 573 -5.44 26.07 20.79
C ASP A 573 -6.63 25.53 20.00
N GLN A 574 -7.47 24.75 20.67
CA GLN A 574 -8.65 24.14 20.06
C GLN A 574 -9.61 25.24 19.59
N VAL A 575 -10.07 25.17 18.33
CA VAL A 575 -11.11 26.06 17.82
C VAL A 575 -12.42 25.74 18.54
N LYS A 576 -12.77 26.57 19.53
CA LYS A 576 -13.99 26.43 20.31
C LYS A 576 -15.19 26.84 19.46
N VAL A 577 -15.86 25.86 18.86
CA VAL A 577 -17.17 26.08 18.23
C VAL A 577 -18.25 25.95 19.30
N MET A 578 -19.04 27.00 19.49
CA MET A 578 -20.29 26.88 20.25
C MET A 578 -21.28 26.06 19.42
N ALA A 579 -21.65 24.88 19.92
CA ALA A 579 -22.69 24.08 19.29
C ALA A 579 -23.99 24.89 19.27
N PRO A 580 -24.68 25.01 18.10
CA PRO A 580 -26.00 25.62 18.06
C PRO A 580 -26.99 24.82 18.93
N PRO A 581 -28.05 25.44 19.45
CA PRO A 581 -29.09 24.74 20.20
C PRO A 581 -29.67 23.59 19.37
N SER A 582 -29.99 22.46 20.00
CA SER A 582 -30.54 21.28 19.31
C SER A 582 -31.84 21.65 18.60
N MET A 583 -31.83 21.67 17.27
CA MET A 583 -33.03 21.87 16.46
C MET A 583 -33.90 20.62 16.52
N ASN A 584 -35.22 20.81 16.58
CA ASN A 584 -36.16 19.70 16.58
C ASN A 584 -36.23 19.07 15.17
N THR A 585 -36.59 17.79 15.03
CA THR A 585 -36.60 17.08 13.71
C THR A 585 -37.42 17.80 12.64
N MET A 586 -38.46 18.52 13.05
CA MET A 586 -39.29 19.37 12.19
C MET A 586 -38.55 20.61 11.67
N GLU A 587 -37.73 21.26 12.50
CA GLU A 587 -36.99 22.47 12.13
C GLU A 587 -35.82 22.16 11.19
N GLN A 588 -35.18 20.99 11.36
CA GLN A 588 -34.18 20.49 10.41
C GLN A 588 -34.81 20.19 9.04
N LEU A 589 -35.97 19.53 9.01
CA LEU A 589 -36.71 19.30 7.76
C LEU A 589 -37.10 20.62 7.08
N LEU A 590 -37.52 21.62 7.85
CA LEU A 590 -37.89 22.93 7.32
C LEU A 590 -36.66 23.70 6.79
N ALA A 591 -35.52 23.63 7.48
CA ALA A 591 -34.27 24.21 7.02
C ALA A 591 -33.78 23.56 5.71
N VAL A 592 -33.84 22.24 5.62
CA VAL A 592 -33.51 21.49 4.38
C VAL A 592 -34.49 21.84 3.27
N GLN A 593 -35.79 21.90 3.54
CA GLN A 593 -36.80 22.26 2.56
C GLN A 593 -36.61 23.70 2.04
N ASN A 594 -36.25 24.64 2.92
CA ASN A 594 -35.97 26.02 2.55
C ASN A 594 -34.66 26.15 1.75
N ALA A 595 -33.65 25.32 2.04
CA ALA A 595 -32.44 25.25 1.24
C ALA A 595 -32.71 24.65 -0.15
N ILE A 596 -33.51 23.58 -0.23
CA ILE A 596 -33.91 22.95 -1.49
C ILE A 596 -34.73 23.93 -2.33
N SER A 597 -35.67 24.67 -1.74
CA SER A 597 -36.47 25.65 -2.48
C SER A 597 -35.62 26.80 -3.01
N GLN A 598 -34.62 27.28 -2.25
CA GLN A 598 -33.67 28.30 -2.74
C GLN A 598 -32.81 27.78 -3.89
N VAL A 599 -32.35 26.52 -3.82
CA VAL A 599 -31.60 25.89 -4.92
C VAL A 599 -32.50 25.70 -6.13
N GLU A 600 -33.74 25.27 -5.94
CA GLU A 600 -34.73 25.12 -7.01
C GLU A 600 -35.00 26.46 -7.69
N GLU A 601 -35.20 27.53 -6.92
CA GLU A 601 -35.37 28.89 -7.46
C GLU A 601 -34.12 29.34 -8.23
N LEU A 602 -32.92 29.04 -7.74
CA LEU A 602 -31.67 29.37 -8.43
C LEU A 602 -31.51 28.58 -9.73
N VAL A 603 -31.87 27.29 -9.74
CA VAL A 603 -31.87 26.44 -10.94
C VAL A 603 -32.92 26.90 -11.93
N GLN A 604 -34.12 27.26 -11.48
CA GLN A 604 -35.18 27.81 -12.33
C GLN A 604 -34.75 29.13 -12.95
N ASN A 605 -34.21 30.05 -12.15
CA ASN A 605 -33.65 31.31 -12.63
C ASN A 605 -32.51 31.05 -13.64
N GLY A 606 -31.60 30.13 -13.35
CA GLY A 606 -30.55 29.69 -14.25
C GLY A 606 -31.10 29.16 -15.59
N ASN A 607 -32.09 28.28 -15.54
CA ASN A 607 -32.74 27.72 -16.72
C ASN A 607 -33.43 28.80 -17.56
N ILE A 608 -34.11 29.76 -16.93
CA ILE A 608 -34.72 30.91 -17.62
C ILE A 608 -33.63 31.75 -18.30
N THR A 609 -32.51 32.03 -17.62
CA THR A 609 -31.40 32.77 -18.24
C THR A 609 -30.79 32.04 -19.42
N LEU A 610 -30.59 30.72 -19.32
CA LEU A 610 -30.08 29.88 -20.41
C LEU A 610 -31.05 29.83 -21.60
N LEU A 611 -32.35 29.73 -21.35
CA LEU A 611 -33.37 29.73 -22.40
C LEU A 611 -33.46 31.09 -23.11
N LYS A 612 -33.30 32.20 -22.39
CA LYS A 612 -33.20 33.54 -22.98
C LYS A 612 -31.93 33.71 -23.81
N LEU A 613 -30.80 33.22 -23.31
CA LEU A 613 -29.51 33.29 -24.01
C LEU A 613 -29.53 32.41 -25.27
N ARG A 614 -30.14 31.23 -25.21
CA ARG A 614 -30.44 30.38 -26.37
C ARG A 614 -31.37 31.08 -27.36
N GLY A 615 -32.42 31.74 -26.88
CA GLY A 615 -33.33 32.54 -27.72
C GLY A 615 -32.61 33.69 -28.44
N LEU A 616 -31.68 34.34 -27.75
CA LEU A 616 -30.84 35.41 -28.31
C LEU A 616 -29.86 34.88 -29.37
N LEU A 617 -29.21 33.73 -29.11
CA LEU A 617 -28.31 33.06 -30.05
C LEU A 617 -29.05 32.56 -31.30
N LEU A 618 -30.27 32.04 -31.14
CA LEU A 618 -31.13 31.59 -32.24
C LEU A 618 -31.90 32.74 -32.92
N SER A 619 -31.61 34.00 -32.55
CA SER A 619 -32.23 35.21 -33.11
C SER A 619 -33.76 35.28 -33.01
N VAL A 620 -34.35 34.65 -31.99
CA VAL A 620 -35.81 34.60 -31.76
C VAL A 620 -36.41 36.01 -31.61
N SER A 621 -35.65 36.97 -31.07
CA SER A 621 -35.97 38.40 -31.11
C SER A 621 -34.93 39.17 -31.94
N SER A 622 -35.26 39.42 -33.21
CA SER A 622 -34.35 40.07 -34.19
C SER A 622 -33.81 41.43 -33.72
N GLN A 623 -34.62 42.23 -33.02
CA GLN A 623 -34.22 43.55 -32.52
C GLN A 623 -33.19 43.46 -31.38
N ALA A 624 -33.38 42.57 -30.40
CA ALA A 624 -32.46 42.43 -29.28
C ALA A 624 -31.16 41.71 -29.70
N ALA A 625 -31.27 40.74 -30.61
CA ALA A 625 -30.11 40.05 -31.18
C ALA A 625 -29.21 41.01 -31.96
N ASN A 626 -29.76 41.90 -32.81
CA ASN A 626 -28.98 42.90 -33.54
C ASN A 626 -28.25 43.87 -32.60
N THR A 627 -28.91 44.31 -31.51
CA THR A 627 -28.24 45.13 -30.50
C THR A 627 -27.12 44.39 -29.78
N ALA A 628 -27.28 43.08 -29.52
CA ALA A 628 -26.25 42.27 -28.89
C ALA A 628 -25.06 42.00 -29.84
N ILE A 629 -25.32 41.76 -31.12
CA ILE A 629 -24.27 41.58 -32.14
C ILE A 629 -23.43 42.86 -32.25
N LEU A 630 -24.08 44.03 -32.36
CA LEU A 630 -23.37 45.30 -32.44
C LEU A 630 -22.50 45.57 -31.20
N THR A 631 -23.03 45.32 -29.99
CA THR A 631 -22.25 45.50 -28.76
C THR A 631 -21.11 44.50 -28.64
N LEU A 632 -21.30 43.24 -29.05
CA LEU A 632 -20.25 42.23 -29.08
C LEU A 632 -19.13 42.59 -30.05
N VAL A 633 -19.46 43.08 -31.25
CA VAL A 633 -18.46 43.53 -32.25
C VAL A 633 -17.67 44.73 -31.74
N LEU A 634 -18.33 45.71 -31.11
CA LEU A 634 -17.65 46.85 -30.49
C LEU A 634 -16.73 46.42 -29.34
N MET A 635 -17.18 45.50 -28.49
CA MET A 635 -16.35 44.93 -27.41
C MET A 635 -15.16 44.12 -27.95
N ALA A 636 -15.36 43.38 -29.05
CA ALA A 636 -14.26 42.63 -29.69
C ALA A 636 -13.21 43.60 -30.27
N LEU A 637 -13.65 44.70 -30.89
CA LEU A 637 -12.76 45.71 -31.46
C LEU A 637 -11.94 46.43 -30.38
N THR A 638 -12.54 46.75 -29.23
CA THR A 638 -11.79 47.36 -28.11
C THR A 638 -10.75 46.41 -27.53
N VAL A 639 -11.08 45.11 -27.41
CA VAL A 639 -10.12 44.08 -26.95
C VAL A 639 -8.97 43.88 -27.94
N ALA A 640 -9.24 43.94 -29.26
CA ALA A 640 -8.22 43.78 -30.29
C ALA A 640 -7.22 44.95 -30.37
N ILE A 641 -7.67 46.18 -30.07
CA ILE A 641 -6.87 47.41 -30.24
C ILE A 641 -6.12 47.79 -28.96
N LEU A 642 -6.68 47.52 -27.77
CA LEU A 642 -6.12 47.98 -26.50
C LEU A 642 -5.20 46.93 -25.85
N PRO A 643 -4.05 47.33 -25.29
CA PRO A 643 -3.23 46.47 -24.45
C PRO A 643 -4.05 45.91 -23.27
N ALA A 644 -3.86 44.62 -22.96
CA ALA A 644 -4.58 43.92 -21.88
C ALA A 644 -4.52 44.64 -20.52
N LYS A 645 -3.42 45.35 -20.22
CA LYS A 645 -3.26 46.16 -18.99
C LYS A 645 -4.26 47.32 -18.91
N LEU A 646 -4.52 47.98 -20.03
CA LEU A 646 -5.47 49.10 -20.10
C LEU A 646 -6.92 48.60 -20.05
N ILE A 647 -7.20 47.45 -20.64
CA ILE A 647 -8.51 46.79 -20.54
C ILE A 647 -8.79 46.41 -19.08
N LEU A 648 -7.84 45.77 -18.41
CA LEU A 648 -7.97 45.40 -16.99
C LEU A 648 -8.15 46.64 -16.09
N PHE A 649 -7.46 47.73 -16.41
CA PHE A 649 -7.64 49.02 -15.73
C PHE A 649 -9.06 49.59 -15.91
N VAL A 650 -9.56 49.66 -17.14
CA VAL A 650 -10.91 50.17 -17.43
C VAL A 650 -11.98 49.32 -16.75
N ILE A 651 -11.83 48.00 -16.77
CA ILE A 651 -12.73 47.06 -16.08
C ILE A 651 -12.68 47.30 -14.55
N PHE A 652 -11.50 47.46 -13.97
CA PHE A 652 -11.36 47.73 -12.54
C PHE A 652 -12.06 49.03 -12.13
N LEU A 653 -11.81 50.13 -12.86
CA LEU A 653 -12.49 51.40 -12.59
C LEU A 653 -14.00 51.29 -12.78
N GLU A 654 -14.47 50.56 -13.79
CA GLU A 654 -15.89 50.36 -14.03
C GLU A 654 -16.58 49.68 -12.85
N ILE A 655 -15.98 48.60 -12.36
CA ILE A 655 -16.51 47.82 -11.25
C ILE A 655 -16.46 48.65 -9.95
N PHE A 656 -15.31 49.27 -9.65
CA PHE A 656 -15.09 49.92 -8.35
C PHE A 656 -15.75 51.29 -8.25
N THR A 657 -15.84 52.07 -9.34
CA THR A 657 -16.47 53.42 -9.31
C THR A 657 -17.98 53.39 -9.55
N ARG A 658 -18.56 52.20 -9.78
CA ARG A 658 -19.98 52.05 -10.16
C ARG A 658 -20.95 52.70 -9.17
N GLN A 659 -20.64 52.61 -7.89
CA GLN A 659 -21.46 53.15 -6.80
C GLN A 659 -20.94 54.49 -6.27
N SER A 660 -19.89 55.04 -6.87
CA SER A 660 -19.28 56.29 -6.43
C SER A 660 -20.29 57.46 -6.51
N PRO A 661 -20.23 58.44 -5.58
CA PRO A 661 -21.20 59.54 -5.52
C PRO A 661 -21.43 60.29 -6.85
N PRO A 662 -20.41 60.64 -7.67
CA PRO A 662 -20.63 61.36 -8.92
C PRO A 662 -21.23 60.47 -10.04
N ARG A 663 -21.02 59.15 -9.96
CA ARG A 663 -21.35 58.22 -11.05
C ARG A 663 -22.62 57.41 -10.80
N ARG A 664 -23.02 57.25 -9.53
CA ARG A 664 -24.17 56.44 -9.07
C ARG A 664 -25.46 56.70 -9.84
N ALA A 665 -25.81 57.98 -10.05
CA ALA A 665 -27.03 58.34 -10.77
C ALA A 665 -27.00 57.88 -12.25
N SER A 666 -25.82 57.88 -12.88
CA SER A 666 -25.66 57.41 -14.26
C SER A 666 -25.70 55.88 -14.35
N THR A 667 -25.05 55.19 -13.42
CA THR A 667 -24.98 53.73 -13.38
C THR A 667 -26.31 53.09 -13.03
N GLU A 668 -27.12 53.72 -12.16
CA GLU A 668 -28.49 53.29 -11.91
C GLU A 668 -29.38 53.42 -13.15
N ARG A 669 -29.25 54.51 -13.92
CA ARG A 669 -29.97 54.67 -15.21
C ARG A 669 -29.56 53.60 -16.22
N TRP A 670 -28.27 53.32 -16.36
CA TRP A 670 -27.76 52.27 -17.24
C TRP A 670 -28.18 50.88 -16.79
N ALA A 671 -28.15 50.59 -15.49
CA ALA A 671 -28.59 49.32 -14.94
C ALA A 671 -30.10 49.09 -15.16
N ARG A 672 -30.92 50.15 -15.08
CA ARG A 672 -32.35 50.07 -15.43
C ARG A 672 -32.54 49.75 -16.91
N ARG A 673 -31.88 50.47 -17.82
CA ARG A 673 -31.95 50.20 -19.27
C ARG A 673 -31.48 48.79 -19.63
N TRP A 674 -30.41 48.31 -18.99
CA TRP A 674 -29.91 46.95 -19.19
C TRP A 674 -30.92 45.91 -18.71
N ARG A 675 -31.56 46.18 -17.56
CA ARG A 675 -32.59 45.31 -17.00
C ARG A 675 -33.85 45.29 -17.88
N GLU A 676 -34.28 46.44 -18.39
CA GLU A 676 -35.39 46.58 -19.35
C GLU A 676 -35.10 45.81 -20.64
N TRP A 677 -33.88 45.93 -21.16
CA TRP A 677 -33.41 45.16 -22.31
C TRP A 677 -33.33 43.64 -22.03
N TRP A 678 -32.84 43.23 -20.86
CA TRP A 678 -32.80 41.82 -20.47
C TRP A 678 -34.20 41.21 -20.31
N PHE A 679 -35.15 41.98 -19.80
CA PHE A 679 -36.53 41.54 -19.66
C PHE A 679 -37.27 41.47 -21.00
N SER A 680 -36.89 42.27 -22.01
CA SER A 680 -37.50 42.23 -23.33
C SER A 680 -37.10 41.01 -24.18
N ILE A 681 -36.07 40.25 -23.78
CA ILE A 681 -35.69 39.00 -24.45
C ILE A 681 -36.66 37.88 -24.04
N PRO A 682 -37.41 37.26 -24.98
CA PRO A 682 -38.26 36.11 -24.67
C PRO A 682 -37.42 34.84 -24.42
N ALA A 683 -37.89 33.95 -23.55
CA ALA A 683 -37.27 32.64 -23.37
C ALA A 683 -37.64 31.72 -24.55
N ALA A 684 -36.70 30.92 -25.03
CA ALA A 684 -36.99 29.93 -26.07
C ALA A 684 -38.06 28.92 -25.59
N PRO A 685 -39.07 28.57 -26.41
CA PRO A 685 -40.12 27.64 -26.02
C PRO A 685 -39.54 26.24 -25.79
N VAL A 686 -40.03 25.57 -24.73
CA VAL A 686 -39.63 24.21 -24.37
C VAL A 686 -40.87 23.33 -24.31
N VAL A 687 -40.87 22.25 -25.07
CA VAL A 687 -41.89 21.19 -24.97
C VAL A 687 -41.29 20.09 -24.12
N LEU A 688 -41.92 19.79 -22.99
CA LEU A 688 -41.55 18.66 -22.14
C LEU A 688 -42.26 17.41 -22.67
N GLU A 689 -41.57 16.61 -23.48
CA GLU A 689 -42.04 15.26 -23.77
C GLU A 689 -41.91 14.43 -22.49
N ARG A 690 -43.07 14.14 -21.88
CA ARG A 690 -43.15 13.11 -20.84
C ARG A 690 -43.49 11.81 -21.54
N ASP A 691 -42.59 10.83 -21.47
CA ASP A 691 -42.91 9.48 -21.90
C ASP A 691 -44.20 9.04 -21.21
N LYS A 692 -45.18 8.63 -22.02
CA LYS A 692 -46.41 8.05 -21.50
C LYS A 692 -46.01 6.77 -20.78
N VAL A 693 -45.97 6.81 -19.46
CA VAL A 693 -46.02 5.61 -18.62
C VAL A 693 -47.33 4.91 -18.99
N GLU A 694 -47.24 3.91 -19.84
CA GLU A 694 -48.31 2.94 -20.06
C GLU A 694 -48.58 2.31 -18.69
N LYS A 695 -49.74 2.66 -18.12
CA LYS A 695 -50.31 1.89 -17.02
C LYS A 695 -50.68 0.52 -17.59
N MET A 696 -49.87 -0.49 -17.30
CA MET A 696 -50.35 -1.85 -17.11
C MET A 696 -50.71 -2.05 -15.65
#